data_AF-A0A6A7BEJ0-F1
#
_entry.id   AF-A0A6A7BEJ0-F1
#
_cell.length_a   1.000
_cell.length_b   1.000
_cell.length_c   1.000
_cell.angle_alpha   90.00
_cell.angle_beta   90.00
_cell.angle_gamma   90.00
#
_symmetry.space_group_name_H-M   'P 1'
#
loop_
_entity.id
_entity.type
_entity.pdbx_description
1 polymer ?
#
loop_
_entity_poly.entity_id
_entity_poly.type
_entity_poly.pdbx_seq_one_letter_code
_entity_poly.pdbx_strand_id
1 'polypeptide(L)'
;MAELAIGTVSFLFQVFAGCVQGYELILDACRLEKDCQALLLKFKIEQCRLLDWAKLVQLDFRDDKLILNHLSKGIIFNILEQQQKLLFSFGRLNQKYGRLSKPLLEEMPHEFVLQPDRLLENGSTEGNNKGVQFPPTEELVEKSLRFMRSIQAVPRRLKWATFDHTKMEALITKLADFNNKMHDALDKAQMDLLLDMQTRTNDQIVLLNRTMSHMVEIYESSKQQLTYQGRSAILDVEDLEYDELSQYVGPITSGAASQSLAALAQQKFVHLAIEDAQSFSEDSARDIGLQHLDSDMHQKELNFTDVRTRDGKPLPEAEDIEEGQRTEAIYNKTSVWVEWKNPESTGPMQQDNGVDPKVEQRVKKLAALLSKNNRTVKFRAPFCRGYFIDREDGRFGLVFEKPATVPAETPPTSLHALISASNASNPQMEIPSLKDRIILMRLLSETVERLHAVDWLHKGLRSSNILLFAKNGEYNYADPYISGFDYSRPATSDDMTERPTNNPSADIYRHPSVQHRGNREDDTGRESYKKSFDLYSLGIVLLEIAYWKTIDQILDINFKHARPKHTWAVRDRLLVSEPAHLRFVKSYLGDALEDVIRSCLLGPEAFGLHKECDERREVVAAGLQKAFGERVVKRLGVMVVLMKEL
;
A
#
# COMPACT_ATOMS: atom_id res chain seq x y z
N MET A 1 -29.30 30.30 12.23
CA MET A 1 -29.37 30.25 13.71
C MET A 1 -29.95 28.90 14.09
N ALA A 2 -29.10 27.87 14.12
CA ALA A 2 -29.42 26.60 14.75
C ALA A 2 -28.65 26.62 16.06
N GLU A 3 -29.38 26.69 17.17
CA GLU A 3 -28.82 26.59 18.51
C GLU A 3 -28.14 25.21 18.63
N LEU A 4 -26.81 25.21 18.56
CA LEU A 4 -26.00 24.15 19.14
C LEU A 4 -26.34 24.15 20.62
N ALA A 5 -27.28 23.30 21.02
CA ALA A 5 -27.53 23.00 22.41
C ALA A 5 -26.17 22.70 23.05
N ILE A 6 -25.78 23.54 24.01
CA ILE A 6 -24.56 23.43 24.84
C ILE A 6 -24.77 22.24 25.82
N GLY A 7 -25.12 21.08 25.26
CA GLY A 7 -25.13 19.80 25.93
C GLY A 7 -23.70 19.27 25.90
N THR A 8 -22.95 19.62 26.95
CA THR A 8 -21.68 19.03 27.40
C THR A 8 -20.77 18.48 26.30
N VAL A 9 -20.13 19.36 25.53
CA VAL A 9 -18.99 18.97 24.70
C VAL A 9 -17.84 18.54 25.62
N SER A 10 -17.27 17.35 25.41
CA SER A 10 -16.21 16.80 26.25
C SER A 10 -14.99 17.71 26.30
N PHE A 11 -14.44 17.93 27.50
CA PHE A 11 -13.19 18.69 27.68
C PHE A 11 -12.03 18.12 26.84
N LEU A 12 -11.97 16.81 26.66
CA LEU A 12 -10.92 16.17 25.83
C LEU A 12 -11.04 16.63 24.37
N PHE A 13 -12.25 16.60 23.82
CA PHE A 13 -12.53 17.11 22.47
C PHE A 13 -12.23 18.61 22.35
N GLN A 14 -12.54 19.42 23.36
CA GLN A 14 -12.25 20.87 23.34
C GLN A 14 -10.75 21.15 23.23
N VAL A 15 -9.93 20.47 24.05
CA VAL A 15 -8.47 20.62 24.03
C VAL A 15 -7.90 20.14 22.70
N PHE A 16 -8.35 18.97 22.22
CA PHE A 16 -7.97 18.44 20.91
C PHE A 16 -8.33 19.40 19.76
N ALA A 17 -9.55 19.96 19.74
CA ALA A 17 -9.98 20.92 18.73
C ALA A 17 -9.12 22.19 18.75
N GLY A 18 -8.66 22.61 19.93
CA GLY A 18 -7.67 23.66 20.08
C GLY A 18 -6.30 23.31 19.51
N CYS A 19 -5.79 22.09 19.74
CA CYS A 19 -4.57 21.61 19.07
C CYS A 19 -4.71 21.68 17.55
N VAL A 20 -5.79 21.14 16.99
CA VAL A 20 -6.09 21.18 15.55
C VAL A 20 -6.07 22.62 15.01
N GLN A 21 -6.71 23.56 15.71
CA GLN A 21 -6.68 24.98 15.33
C GLN A 21 -5.25 25.56 15.35
N GLY A 22 -4.45 25.24 16.39
CA GLY A 22 -3.06 25.69 16.50
C GLY A 22 -2.18 25.18 15.36
N TYR A 23 -2.32 23.90 14.98
CA TYR A 23 -1.65 23.34 13.80
C TYR A 23 -2.03 24.09 12.52
N GLU A 24 -3.33 24.27 12.25
CA GLU A 24 -3.82 24.91 11.02
C GLU A 24 -3.37 26.38 10.89
N LEU A 25 -3.31 27.12 12.00
CA LEU A 25 -2.82 28.50 12.02
C LEU A 25 -1.33 28.61 11.67
N ILE A 26 -0.50 27.77 12.28
CA ILE A 26 0.94 27.78 12.03
C ILE A 26 1.23 27.30 10.60
N LEU A 27 0.51 26.29 10.11
CA LEU A 27 0.59 25.83 8.72
C LEU A 27 0.26 26.95 7.73
N ASP A 28 -0.82 27.71 7.94
CA ASP A 28 -1.18 28.85 7.07
C ASP A 28 -0.08 29.92 7.04
N ALA A 29 0.53 30.23 8.18
CA ALA A 29 1.63 31.19 8.25
C ALA A 29 2.88 30.71 7.50
N CYS A 30 3.27 29.46 7.72
CA CYS A 30 4.44 28.86 7.07
C CYS A 30 4.27 28.72 5.55
N ARG A 31 3.05 28.50 5.04
CA ARG A 31 2.77 28.45 3.59
C ARG A 31 3.09 29.76 2.87
N LEU A 32 3.16 30.89 3.59
CA LEU A 32 3.53 32.18 3.02
C LEU A 32 5.04 32.33 2.83
N GLU A 33 5.85 31.37 3.30
CA GLU A 33 7.31 31.45 3.30
C GLU A 33 7.94 30.28 2.53
N LYS A 34 8.78 30.60 1.53
CA LYS A 34 9.31 29.61 0.59
C LYS A 34 10.38 28.70 1.22
N ASP A 35 11.12 29.20 2.20
CA ASP A 35 12.25 28.48 2.82
C ASP A 35 11.82 27.48 3.91
N CYS A 36 10.50 27.27 4.09
CA CYS A 36 9.93 26.48 5.19
C CYS A 36 9.38 25.10 4.77
N GLN A 37 9.47 24.71 3.50
CA GLN A 37 8.73 23.53 2.98
C GLN A 37 9.08 22.22 3.71
N ALA A 38 10.36 21.96 3.99
CA ALA A 38 10.78 20.77 4.73
C ALA A 38 10.23 20.72 6.17
N LEU A 39 10.17 21.87 6.86
CA LEU A 39 9.62 21.98 8.22
C LEU A 39 8.09 21.90 8.22
N LEU A 40 7.44 22.48 7.21
CA LEU A 40 6.00 22.37 6.96
C LEU A 40 5.56 20.91 6.84
N LEU A 41 6.28 20.14 6.04
CA LEU A 41 6.09 18.71 5.86
C LEU A 41 6.14 17.96 7.18
N LYS A 42 7.22 18.13 7.95
CA LYS A 42 7.39 17.51 9.27
C LYS A 42 6.24 17.87 10.21
N PHE A 43 5.86 19.14 10.25
CA PHE A 43 4.79 19.62 11.10
C PHE A 43 3.42 19.03 10.72
N LYS A 44 3.15 18.89 9.41
CA LYS A 44 1.92 18.28 8.91
C LYS A 44 1.88 16.76 9.19
N ILE A 45 3.01 16.06 9.09
CA ILE A 45 3.12 14.65 9.47
C ILE A 45 2.74 14.47 10.95
N GLU A 46 3.25 15.32 11.85
CA GLU A 46 2.89 15.25 13.28
C GLU A 46 1.42 15.58 13.55
N GLN A 47 0.80 16.45 12.74
CA GLN A 47 -0.65 16.65 12.79
C GLN A 47 -1.39 15.38 12.38
N CYS A 48 -1.01 14.73 11.28
CA CYS A 48 -1.62 13.48 10.83
C CYS A 48 -1.53 12.38 11.90
N ARG A 49 -0.39 12.25 12.59
CA ARG A 49 -0.22 11.29 13.69
C ARG A 49 -1.20 11.54 14.84
N LEU A 50 -1.40 12.80 15.23
CA LEU A 50 -2.39 13.18 16.23
C LEU A 50 -3.83 12.85 15.78
N LEU A 51 -4.16 13.08 14.50
CA LEU A 51 -5.48 12.77 13.95
C LEU A 51 -5.76 11.26 13.91
N ASP A 52 -4.77 10.45 13.54
CA ASP A 52 -4.89 8.99 13.53
C ASP A 52 -5.10 8.44 14.94
N TRP A 53 -4.40 9.00 15.94
CA TRP A 53 -4.66 8.70 17.35
C TRP A 53 -6.10 9.04 17.75
N ALA A 54 -6.59 10.24 17.41
CA ALA A 54 -7.93 10.68 17.79
C ALA A 54 -9.05 9.81 17.19
N LYS A 55 -8.87 9.34 15.96
CA LYS A 55 -9.79 8.38 15.33
C LYS A 55 -9.77 7.01 15.99
N LEU A 56 -8.57 6.50 16.30
CA LEU A 56 -8.40 5.20 16.93
C LEU A 56 -9.23 5.12 18.22
N VAL A 57 -9.10 6.15 19.05
CA VAL A 57 -9.84 6.26 20.31
C VAL A 57 -11.30 6.68 20.10
N GLN A 58 -11.75 6.87 18.86
CA GLN A 58 -13.10 7.32 18.48
C GLN A 58 -13.52 8.61 19.20
N LEU A 59 -12.62 9.59 19.24
CA LEU A 59 -12.88 10.90 19.80
C LEU A 59 -14.02 11.60 19.02
N ASP A 60 -15.01 12.13 19.72
CA ASP A 60 -16.14 12.86 19.15
C ASP A 60 -16.64 13.91 20.15
N PHE A 61 -17.63 14.74 19.77
CA PHE A 61 -18.12 15.85 20.60
C PHE A 61 -18.43 15.48 22.05
N ARG A 62 -18.98 14.30 22.30
CA ARG A 62 -19.48 13.86 23.62
C ARG A 62 -18.61 12.78 24.27
N ASP A 63 -17.61 12.27 23.58
CA ASP A 63 -16.80 11.10 23.99
C ASP A 63 -17.63 9.83 24.30
N ASP A 64 -18.88 9.72 23.84
CA ASP A 64 -19.78 8.59 24.14
C ASP A 64 -19.21 7.23 23.69
N LYS A 65 -18.34 7.25 22.66
CA LYS A 65 -17.70 6.07 22.07
C LYS A 65 -16.20 5.98 22.36
N LEU A 66 -15.67 6.82 23.26
CA LEU A 66 -14.24 6.94 23.49
C LEU A 66 -13.63 5.61 23.95
N ILE A 67 -12.73 5.05 23.15
CA ILE A 67 -11.99 3.82 23.45
C ILE A 67 -10.63 4.20 24.03
N LEU A 68 -10.60 4.48 25.32
CA LEU A 68 -9.37 4.81 26.03
C LEU A 68 -9.42 4.28 27.47
N ASN A 69 -8.30 3.72 27.93
CA ASN A 69 -8.18 3.26 29.30
C ASN A 69 -8.36 4.44 30.27
N HIS A 70 -9.22 4.28 31.28
CA HIS A 70 -9.47 5.31 32.30
C HIS A 70 -8.19 5.75 33.02
N LEU A 71 -7.21 4.85 33.19
CA LEU A 71 -5.92 5.15 33.82
C LEU A 71 -5.04 6.04 32.94
N SER A 72 -5.09 5.88 31.61
CA SER A 72 -4.31 6.70 30.66
C SER A 72 -5.02 8.00 30.25
N LYS A 73 -6.35 8.07 30.38
CA LYS A 73 -7.15 9.25 30.02
C LYS A 73 -6.67 10.56 30.65
N GLY A 74 -6.31 10.54 31.93
CA GLY A 74 -5.79 11.72 32.63
C GLY A 74 -4.42 12.17 32.09
N ILE A 75 -3.54 11.22 31.80
CA ILE A 75 -2.21 11.49 31.24
C ILE A 75 -2.35 12.09 29.84
N ILE A 76 -3.17 11.48 28.99
CA ILE A 76 -3.44 11.94 27.63
C ILE A 76 -4.06 13.33 27.62
N PHE A 77 -5.04 13.60 28.49
CA PHE A 77 -5.62 14.92 28.61
C PHE A 77 -4.56 15.98 28.95
N ASN A 78 -3.68 15.71 29.93
CA ASN A 78 -2.59 16.60 30.28
C ASN A 78 -1.58 16.80 29.15
N ILE A 79 -1.28 15.75 28.37
CA ILE A 79 -0.40 15.83 27.20
C ILE A 79 -1.02 16.74 26.14
N LEU A 80 -2.29 16.53 25.79
CA LEU A 80 -3.01 17.38 24.82
C LEU A 80 -3.09 18.84 25.30
N GLU A 81 -3.31 19.07 26.59
CA GLU A 81 -3.33 20.42 27.14
C GLU A 81 -1.97 21.10 27.02
N GLN A 82 -0.88 20.37 27.25
CA GLN A 82 0.49 20.87 27.04
C GLN A 82 0.79 21.12 25.55
N GLN A 83 0.35 20.24 24.65
CA GLN A 83 0.46 20.46 23.21
C GLN A 83 -0.29 21.72 22.79
N GLN A 84 -1.53 21.90 23.25
CA GLN A 84 -2.34 23.09 22.98
C GLN A 84 -1.60 24.34 23.47
N LYS A 85 -1.17 24.38 24.74
CA LYS A 85 -0.41 25.49 25.31
C LYS A 85 0.87 25.78 24.51
N LEU A 86 1.58 24.77 24.05
CA LEU A 86 2.77 24.92 23.22
C LEU A 86 2.45 25.57 21.86
N LEU A 87 1.42 25.09 21.16
CA LEU A 87 0.97 25.64 19.87
C LEU A 87 0.52 27.10 20.01
N PHE A 88 -0.29 27.43 21.02
CA PHE A 88 -0.77 28.81 21.25
C PHE A 88 0.26 29.73 21.90
N SER A 89 1.37 29.22 22.43
CA SER A 89 2.47 30.08 22.90
C SER A 89 3.53 30.29 21.80
N PHE A 90 3.58 29.41 20.80
CA PHE A 90 4.49 29.55 19.66
C PHE A 90 4.20 30.82 18.87
N GLY A 91 5.26 31.53 18.49
CA GLY A 91 5.18 32.79 17.76
C GLY A 91 4.48 33.96 18.46
N ARG A 92 3.95 33.75 19.67
CA ARG A 92 3.17 34.64 20.56
C ARG A 92 1.67 34.78 20.24
N LEU A 93 1.03 33.67 19.93
CA LEU A 93 -0.43 33.54 19.83
C LEU A 93 -1.23 33.84 21.13
N ASN A 94 -0.55 34.06 22.26
CA ASN A 94 -1.18 34.32 23.58
C ASN A 94 -0.78 35.71 24.13
N GLN A 95 -1.77 36.58 24.38
CA GLN A 95 -1.57 37.98 24.80
C GLN A 95 -0.79 38.16 26.11
N LYS A 96 -0.75 37.13 26.98
CA LYS A 96 -0.16 37.21 28.33
C LYS A 96 1.38 37.36 28.35
N TYR A 97 2.08 36.95 27.28
CA TYR A 97 3.55 36.92 27.23
C TYR A 97 4.16 37.96 26.26
N GLY A 98 3.35 38.89 25.75
CA GLY A 98 3.72 39.82 24.67
C GLY A 98 4.80 40.87 24.98
N ARG A 99 5.24 41.07 26.23
CA ARG A 99 6.05 42.26 26.60
C ARG A 99 7.57 42.12 26.52
N LEU A 100 8.14 40.92 26.25
CA LEU A 100 9.57 40.68 26.52
C LEU A 100 10.48 40.28 25.31
N SER A 101 9.97 40.22 24.07
CA SER A 101 10.75 39.92 22.85
C SER A 101 9.92 40.28 21.59
N LYS A 102 10.55 40.40 20.42
CA LYS A 102 9.78 40.54 19.16
C LYS A 102 8.99 39.23 18.89
N PRO A 103 7.71 39.30 18.46
CA PRO A 103 6.93 38.11 18.11
C PRO A 103 7.51 37.45 16.85
N LEU A 104 7.41 36.12 16.73
CA LEU A 104 7.80 35.43 15.49
C LEU A 104 6.66 35.44 14.47
N LEU A 105 5.41 35.49 14.95
CA LEU A 105 4.21 35.54 14.13
C LEU A 105 3.43 36.84 14.40
N GLU A 106 2.90 37.44 13.35
CA GLU A 106 2.05 38.64 13.40
C GLU A 106 0.63 38.31 12.95
N GLU A 107 -0.36 38.84 13.67
CA GLU A 107 -1.76 38.79 13.24
C GLU A 107 -1.98 39.69 12.02
N MET A 108 -2.62 39.13 11.01
CA MET A 108 -3.10 39.86 9.85
C MET A 108 -4.51 40.42 10.13
N PRO A 109 -4.92 41.50 9.44
CA PRO A 109 -6.24 42.10 9.61
C PRO A 109 -7.39 41.21 9.12
N HIS A 110 -7.09 40.13 8.41
CA HIS A 110 -8.07 39.19 7.85
C HIS A 110 -8.37 38.05 8.82
N GLU A 111 -9.64 37.66 8.91
CA GLU A 111 -10.06 36.47 9.65
C GLU A 111 -9.47 35.20 9.05
N PHE A 112 -9.08 34.26 9.90
CA PHE A 112 -8.67 32.94 9.46
C PHE A 112 -9.90 32.14 9.03
N VAL A 113 -10.17 32.17 7.73
CA VAL A 113 -11.19 31.33 7.10
C VAL A 113 -10.52 30.10 6.52
N LEU A 114 -10.63 28.99 7.24
CA LEU A 114 -10.33 27.67 6.70
C LEU A 114 -11.26 27.38 5.52
N GLN A 115 -10.69 27.39 4.32
CA GLN A 115 -11.31 26.85 3.11
C GLN A 115 -10.88 25.37 3.02
N PRO A 116 -11.81 24.41 3.03
CA PRO A 116 -11.51 23.00 2.82
C PRO A 116 -10.66 22.76 1.57
N ASP A 117 -10.90 23.55 0.53
CA ASP A 117 -10.17 23.49 -0.75
C ASP A 117 -8.69 23.90 -0.62
N ARG A 118 -8.35 24.79 0.33
CA ARG A 118 -6.94 25.15 0.64
C ARG A 118 -6.22 24.09 1.46
N LEU A 119 -6.92 23.09 1.99
CA LEU A 119 -6.31 21.96 2.71
C LEU A 119 -5.82 20.88 1.74
N LEU A 120 -6.35 20.87 0.50
CA LEU A 120 -6.01 19.99 -0.61
C LEU A 120 -4.89 20.53 -1.50
N GLU A 121 -4.47 21.78 -1.28
CA GLU A 121 -3.45 22.45 -2.09
C GLU A 121 -2.33 22.92 -1.17
N ASN A 122 -1.28 22.14 -1.06
CA ASN A 122 0.02 22.64 -0.58
C ASN A 122 0.67 23.56 -1.62
N GLY A 123 0.00 24.63 -2.05
CA GLY A 123 0.57 25.59 -2.98
C GLY A 123 -0.45 26.58 -3.53
N SER A 124 -0.03 27.83 -3.65
CA SER A 124 -0.73 28.95 -4.26
C SER A 124 -1.44 28.59 -5.58
N THR A 125 -2.65 29.12 -5.78
CA THR A 125 -3.36 29.15 -7.07
C THR A 125 -2.58 29.89 -8.17
N GLU A 126 -1.46 30.55 -7.83
CA GLU A 126 -0.58 31.26 -8.75
C GLU A 126 0.83 30.63 -8.69
N GLY A 127 1.12 29.73 -9.63
CA GLY A 127 2.47 29.22 -9.87
C GLY A 127 2.54 27.75 -10.31
N ASN A 128 3.51 27.43 -11.17
CA ASN A 128 3.74 26.10 -11.76
C ASN A 128 4.34 25.06 -10.76
N ASN A 129 4.45 25.38 -9.47
CA ASN A 129 5.10 24.52 -8.47
C ASN A 129 4.15 24.25 -7.29
N LYS A 130 3.34 23.20 -7.40
CA LYS A 130 2.50 22.70 -6.30
C LYS A 130 3.42 21.96 -5.32
N GLY A 131 3.43 22.32 -4.04
CA GLY A 131 4.15 21.59 -3.00
C GLY A 131 3.52 20.22 -2.70
N VAL A 132 4.12 19.49 -1.76
CA VAL A 132 3.72 18.10 -1.41
C VAL A 132 2.29 18.04 -0.89
N GLN A 133 1.40 17.24 -1.46
CA GLN A 133 0.00 17.13 -1.03
C GLN A 133 -0.21 16.15 0.13
N PHE A 134 -1.30 16.32 0.87
CA PHE A 134 -1.68 15.49 2.02
C PHE A 134 -3.14 15.00 1.90
N PRO A 135 -3.51 13.92 2.61
CA PRO A 135 -4.87 13.38 2.58
C PRO A 135 -5.93 14.44 2.90
N PRO A 136 -7.11 14.35 2.27
CA PRO A 136 -8.19 15.31 2.44
C PRO A 136 -8.60 15.44 3.91
N THR A 137 -9.11 16.62 4.24
CA THR A 137 -9.52 16.94 5.61
C THR A 137 -10.69 16.05 6.04
N GLU A 138 -10.58 15.54 7.25
CA GLU A 138 -11.49 14.53 7.75
C GLU A 138 -12.63 15.16 8.54
N GLU A 139 -13.74 14.44 8.64
CA GLU A 139 -14.94 14.89 9.36
C GLU A 139 -14.61 15.37 10.78
N LEU A 140 -13.68 14.71 11.47
CA LEU A 140 -13.25 15.10 12.81
C LEU A 140 -12.58 16.48 12.81
N VAL A 141 -11.71 16.77 11.85
CA VAL A 141 -11.08 18.09 11.71
C VAL A 141 -12.14 19.15 11.40
N GLU A 142 -13.07 18.87 10.48
CA GLU A 142 -14.18 19.78 10.20
C GLU A 142 -15.06 20.04 11.43
N LYS A 143 -15.34 18.99 12.22
CA LYS A 143 -16.10 19.10 13.48
C LYS A 143 -15.34 19.96 14.50
N SER A 144 -14.06 19.70 14.71
CA SER A 144 -13.19 20.51 15.59
C SER A 144 -13.19 21.97 15.17
N LEU A 145 -13.06 22.26 13.88
CA LEU A 145 -13.03 23.63 13.37
C LEU A 145 -14.40 24.32 13.46
N ARG A 146 -15.50 23.60 13.15
CA ARG A 146 -16.87 24.10 13.36
C ARG A 146 -17.12 24.46 14.82
N PHE A 147 -16.67 23.60 15.73
CA PHE A 147 -16.72 23.86 17.17
C PHE A 147 -15.96 25.14 17.54
N MET A 148 -14.72 25.28 17.09
CA MET A 148 -13.92 26.48 17.38
C MET A 148 -14.54 27.78 16.84
N ARG A 149 -15.17 27.73 15.66
CA ARG A 149 -15.96 28.87 15.12
C ARG A 149 -17.15 29.22 16.01
N SER A 150 -17.83 28.21 16.55
CA SER A 150 -19.03 28.42 17.39
C SER A 150 -18.74 29.13 18.72
N ILE A 151 -17.51 29.02 19.24
CA ILE A 151 -17.10 29.67 20.49
C ILE A 151 -16.61 31.12 20.25
N GLN A 152 -16.81 31.68 19.04
CA GLN A 152 -16.29 33.00 18.63
C GLN A 152 -14.76 33.16 18.78
N ALA A 153 -14.04 32.04 18.90
CA ALA A 153 -12.59 31.99 18.94
C ALA A 153 -12.03 31.81 17.52
N VAL A 154 -12.52 32.59 16.55
CA VAL A 154 -11.95 32.58 15.19
C VAL A 154 -10.67 33.43 15.23
N PRO A 155 -9.49 32.81 15.17
CA PRO A 155 -8.24 33.54 15.21
C PRO A 155 -8.08 34.38 13.94
N ARG A 156 -7.28 35.44 14.04
CA ARG A 156 -6.81 36.16 12.86
C ARG A 156 -5.79 35.32 12.11
N ARG A 157 -5.67 35.51 10.79
CA ARG A 157 -4.60 34.87 10.01
C ARG A 157 -3.25 35.29 10.56
N LEU A 158 -2.25 34.42 10.46
CA LEU A 158 -0.90 34.69 10.92
C LEU A 158 0.05 34.81 9.73
N LYS A 159 1.09 35.62 9.88
CA LYS A 159 2.26 35.65 8.98
C LYS A 159 3.54 35.66 9.81
N TRP A 160 4.65 35.21 9.25
CA TRP A 160 5.95 35.35 9.89
C TRP A 160 6.37 36.82 9.98
N ALA A 161 6.73 37.25 11.18
CA ALA A 161 7.37 38.53 11.45
C ALA A 161 8.90 38.40 11.35
N THR A 162 9.43 37.30 11.88
CA THR A 162 10.81 36.85 11.68
C THR A 162 10.82 35.32 11.74
N PHE A 163 11.19 34.67 10.64
CA PHE A 163 11.32 33.22 10.62
C PHE A 163 12.53 32.76 11.43
N ASP A 164 12.35 31.68 12.19
CA ASP A 164 13.38 31.07 13.02
C ASP A 164 13.32 29.55 12.87
N HIS A 165 14.17 29.04 11.98
CA HIS A 165 14.26 27.62 11.64
C HIS A 165 14.47 26.74 12.88
N THR A 166 15.40 27.13 13.76
CA THR A 166 15.74 26.38 14.97
C THR A 166 14.56 26.29 15.94
N LYS A 167 13.82 27.39 16.13
CA LYS A 167 12.62 27.36 16.99
C LYS A 167 11.49 26.54 16.39
N MET A 168 11.31 26.56 15.08
CA MET A 168 10.30 25.73 14.41
C MET A 168 10.64 24.24 14.52
N GLU A 169 11.90 23.87 14.31
CA GLU A 169 12.36 22.49 14.49
C GLU A 169 12.20 22.03 15.95
N ALA A 170 12.54 22.88 16.93
CA ALA A 170 12.33 22.59 18.34
C ALA A 170 10.84 22.43 18.71
N LEU A 171 9.93 23.17 18.06
CA LEU A 171 8.48 23.00 18.22
C LEU A 171 8.06 21.61 17.72
N ILE A 172 8.46 21.25 16.49
CA ILE A 172 8.12 19.97 15.86
C ILE A 172 8.61 18.80 16.73
N THR A 173 9.86 18.84 17.20
CA THR A 173 10.42 17.79 18.06
C THR A 173 9.61 17.59 19.33
N LYS A 174 9.18 18.67 19.99
CA LYS A 174 8.34 18.58 21.19
C LYS A 174 6.96 17.99 20.90
N LEU A 175 6.36 18.36 19.77
CA LEU A 175 5.07 17.80 19.35
C LEU A 175 5.19 16.30 19.04
N ALA A 176 6.26 15.89 18.35
CA ALA A 176 6.56 14.50 18.11
C ALA A 176 6.74 13.70 19.41
N ASP A 177 7.45 14.25 20.40
CA ASP A 177 7.60 13.64 21.72
C ASP A 177 6.25 13.49 22.45
N PHE A 178 5.36 14.47 22.34
CA PHE A 178 4.02 14.35 22.92
C PHE A 178 3.17 13.30 22.21
N ASN A 179 3.23 13.23 20.87
CA ASN A 179 2.55 12.20 20.09
C ASN A 179 3.06 10.80 20.48
N ASN A 180 4.38 10.63 20.60
CA ASN A 180 4.98 9.37 21.07
C ASN A 180 4.41 8.95 22.44
N LYS A 181 4.40 9.87 23.42
CA LYS A 181 3.84 9.58 24.75
C LYS A 181 2.36 9.22 24.74
N MET A 182 1.57 9.78 23.82
CA MET A 182 0.17 9.38 23.65
C MET A 182 0.03 7.98 23.05
N HIS A 183 0.94 7.60 22.15
CA HIS A 183 0.97 6.25 21.60
C HIS A 183 1.40 5.24 22.67
N ASP A 184 2.46 5.53 23.44
CA ASP A 184 2.96 4.67 24.52
C ASP A 184 1.92 4.41 25.63
N ALA A 185 0.87 5.25 25.70
CA ALA A 185 -0.24 5.12 26.63
C ALA A 185 -1.38 4.19 26.13
N LEU A 186 -1.25 3.63 24.93
CA LEU A 186 -2.16 2.66 24.34
C LEU A 186 -1.76 1.23 24.72
N ASP A 187 -2.73 0.32 24.75
CA ASP A 187 -2.40 -1.11 24.81
C ASP A 187 -1.83 -1.64 23.50
N LYS A 188 -1.31 -2.87 23.51
CA LYS A 188 -0.67 -3.49 22.34
C LYS A 188 -1.62 -3.58 21.12
N ALA A 189 -2.89 -3.94 21.33
CA ALA A 189 -3.85 -4.08 20.23
C ALA A 189 -4.21 -2.73 19.62
N GLN A 190 -4.37 -1.70 20.45
CA GLN A 190 -4.57 -0.32 20.02
C GLN A 190 -3.34 0.23 19.29
N MET A 191 -2.13 -0.05 19.78
CA MET A 191 -0.89 0.33 19.12
C MET A 191 -0.75 -0.31 17.74
N ASP A 192 -1.01 -1.61 17.62
CA ASP A 192 -0.97 -2.31 16.33
C ASP A 192 -1.95 -1.69 15.33
N LEU A 193 -3.18 -1.39 15.77
CA LEU A 193 -4.17 -0.71 14.94
C LEU A 193 -3.76 0.72 14.56
N LEU A 194 -3.08 1.45 15.46
CA LEU A 194 -2.57 2.78 15.17
C LEU A 194 -1.46 2.76 14.10
N LEU A 195 -0.53 1.81 14.20
CA LEU A 195 0.54 1.62 13.22
C LEU A 195 -0.03 1.29 11.84
N ASP A 196 -1.08 0.48 11.82
CA ASP A 196 -1.86 0.15 10.63
C ASP A 196 -2.54 1.38 10.01
N MET A 197 -3.09 2.27 10.83
CA MET A 197 -3.69 3.53 10.36
C MET A 197 -2.63 4.48 9.80
N GLN A 198 -1.51 4.65 10.51
CA GLN A 198 -0.39 5.49 10.06
C GLN A 198 0.21 5.00 8.75
N THR A 199 0.34 3.68 8.58
CA THR A 199 0.81 3.09 7.32
C THR A 199 -0.09 3.52 6.14
N ARG A 200 -1.42 3.50 6.32
CA ARG A 200 -2.37 3.92 5.28
C ARG A 200 -2.40 5.42 5.05
N THR A 201 -2.15 6.21 6.09
CA THR A 201 -1.93 7.65 5.95
C THR A 201 -0.68 7.91 5.09
N ASN A 202 0.42 7.18 5.35
CA ASN A 202 1.65 7.28 4.57
C ASN A 202 1.44 6.88 3.11
N ASP A 203 0.71 5.79 2.85
CA ASP A 203 0.35 5.36 1.48
C ASP A 203 -0.40 6.46 0.73
N GLN A 204 -1.36 7.12 1.38
CA GLN A 204 -2.11 8.22 0.76
C GLN A 204 -1.22 9.44 0.49
N ILE A 205 -0.30 9.80 1.41
CA ILE A 205 0.67 10.88 1.19
C ILE A 205 1.48 10.58 -0.07
N VAL A 206 2.03 9.37 -0.20
CA VAL A 206 2.83 9.00 -1.38
C VAL A 206 2.00 8.99 -2.66
N LEU A 207 0.74 8.53 -2.62
CA LEU A 207 -0.14 8.52 -3.79
C LEU A 207 -0.57 9.90 -4.28
N LEU A 208 -0.66 10.86 -3.37
CA LEU A 208 -1.01 12.24 -3.69
C LEU A 208 0.16 13.02 -4.29
N ASN A 209 1.36 12.42 -4.34
CA ASN A 209 2.59 13.08 -4.75
C ASN A 209 3.35 12.25 -5.78
N ARG A 210 3.38 12.73 -7.03
CA ARG A 210 3.92 11.95 -8.16
C ARG A 210 5.15 12.53 -8.83
N THR A 211 5.81 13.49 -8.20
CA THR A 211 7.09 14.02 -8.69
C THR A 211 8.26 13.50 -7.87
N MET A 212 9.42 13.36 -8.50
CA MET A 212 10.65 12.98 -7.80
C MET A 212 11.04 14.00 -6.72
N SER A 213 10.84 15.31 -7.00
CA SER A 213 11.08 16.39 -6.02
C SER A 213 10.26 16.17 -4.75
N HIS A 214 8.96 15.89 -4.89
CA HIS A 214 8.10 15.61 -3.74
C HIS A 214 8.57 14.41 -2.94
N MET A 215 9.07 13.35 -3.60
CA MET A 215 9.58 12.17 -2.89
C MET A 215 10.85 12.46 -2.10
N VAL A 216 11.75 13.29 -2.64
CA VAL A 216 12.94 13.76 -1.91
C VAL A 216 12.51 14.58 -0.69
N GLU A 217 11.61 15.55 -0.86
CA GLU A 217 11.10 16.38 0.23
C GLU A 217 10.41 15.54 1.33
N ILE A 218 9.58 14.57 0.94
CA ILE A 218 8.93 13.63 1.88
C ILE A 218 9.97 12.80 2.62
N TYR A 219 10.96 12.25 1.92
CA TYR A 219 12.01 11.43 2.52
C TYR A 219 12.84 12.22 3.55
N GLU A 220 13.30 13.41 3.18
CA GLU A 220 14.10 14.27 4.06
C GLU A 220 13.32 14.69 5.32
N SER A 221 12.04 15.04 5.14
CA SER A 221 11.17 15.37 6.27
C SER A 221 10.98 14.18 7.22
N SER A 222 10.95 12.95 6.69
CA SER A 222 10.62 11.74 7.45
C SER A 222 11.84 10.99 7.99
N LYS A 223 13.06 11.34 7.56
CA LYS A 223 14.30 10.63 7.91
C LYS A 223 14.57 10.56 9.42
N GLN A 224 14.21 11.59 10.18
CA GLN A 224 14.46 11.62 11.64
C GLN A 224 13.53 10.68 12.43
N GLN A 225 12.34 10.33 11.90
CA GLN A 225 11.42 9.37 12.53
C GLN A 225 11.95 7.92 12.51
N LEU A 226 12.87 7.59 11.59
CA LEU A 226 13.56 6.29 11.53
C LEU A 226 14.30 5.95 12.84
N THR A 227 14.81 6.98 13.53
CA THR A 227 15.60 6.84 14.76
C THR A 227 14.76 6.47 15.99
N TYR A 228 13.47 6.83 16.00
CA TYR A 228 12.59 6.61 17.15
C TYR A 228 11.85 5.27 17.08
N GLN A 229 11.44 4.82 15.88
CA GLN A 229 10.88 3.47 15.69
C GLN A 229 11.90 2.36 15.99
N GLY A 230 13.19 2.63 15.78
CA GLY A 230 14.27 1.70 16.14
C GLY A 230 14.38 1.41 17.65
N ARG A 231 13.92 2.31 18.53
CA ARG A 231 13.97 2.09 19.99
C ARG A 231 12.91 1.10 20.48
N SER A 232 11.76 1.00 19.83
CA SER A 232 10.75 -0.01 20.18
C SER A 232 11.18 -1.41 19.75
N ALA A 233 11.99 -1.53 18.68
CA ALA A 233 12.52 -2.81 18.22
C ALA A 233 13.70 -3.34 19.06
N ILE A 234 14.36 -2.48 19.85
CA ILE A 234 15.53 -2.86 20.68
C ILE A 234 15.09 -3.49 22.02
N LEU A 235 13.88 -3.21 22.51
CA LEU A 235 13.38 -3.79 23.77
C LEU A 235 12.89 -5.24 23.62
N ASP A 236 12.66 -5.73 22.40
CA ASP A 236 12.22 -7.11 22.14
C ASP A 236 13.38 -8.14 22.08
N VAL A 237 14.63 -7.71 22.31
CA VAL A 237 15.82 -8.59 22.24
C VAL A 237 16.16 -9.22 23.59
N GLU A 238 15.66 -8.70 24.72
CA GLU A 238 16.10 -9.13 26.06
C GLU A 238 15.18 -10.16 26.77
N ASP A 239 13.95 -10.42 26.32
CA ASP A 239 13.01 -11.35 27.00
C ASP A 239 12.92 -12.74 26.32
N LEU A 240 14.06 -13.44 26.19
CA LEU A 240 14.17 -14.77 25.54
C LEU A 240 14.17 -15.98 26.50
N GLU A 241 13.38 -15.98 27.58
CA GLU A 241 13.36 -17.17 28.48
C GLU A 241 12.00 -17.79 28.86
N TYR A 242 10.84 -17.28 28.44
CA TYR A 242 9.57 -17.95 28.78
C TYR A 242 8.47 -17.77 27.72
N ASP A 243 8.32 -18.73 26.77
CA ASP A 243 6.99 -19.08 26.22
C ASP A 243 7.00 -20.40 25.38
N GLU A 244 6.61 -21.52 26.00
CA GLU A 244 6.58 -22.88 25.41
C GLU A 244 5.43 -23.16 24.41
N LEU A 245 4.56 -22.19 24.12
CA LEU A 245 3.46 -22.36 23.13
C LEU A 245 3.67 -21.57 21.82
N SER A 246 4.81 -20.90 21.68
CA SER A 246 5.17 -20.07 20.51
C SER A 246 5.83 -20.83 19.35
N GLN A 247 6.11 -22.14 19.49
CA GLN A 247 6.91 -22.92 18.52
C GLN A 247 6.31 -23.10 17.12
N TYR A 248 5.02 -22.78 16.89
CA TYR A 248 4.38 -22.87 15.56
C TYR A 248 4.21 -21.52 14.86
N VAL A 249 4.52 -20.41 15.52
CA VAL A 249 4.53 -19.08 14.91
C VAL A 249 5.94 -18.55 15.05
N GLY A 250 6.75 -18.68 14.00
CA GLY A 250 8.08 -18.08 13.97
C GLY A 250 8.03 -16.59 14.33
N PRO A 251 9.15 -15.99 14.78
CA PRO A 251 9.26 -14.63 15.35
C PRO A 251 8.94 -13.48 14.37
N ILE A 252 8.25 -13.76 13.27
CA ILE A 252 8.10 -12.87 12.12
C ILE A 252 6.85 -11.98 12.23
N THR A 253 5.84 -12.35 13.02
CA THR A 253 4.55 -11.64 13.01
C THR A 253 4.36 -10.61 14.12
N SER A 254 5.29 -10.47 15.08
CA SER A 254 5.08 -9.61 16.26
C SER A 254 5.99 -8.38 16.36
N GLY A 255 6.97 -8.19 15.45
CA GLY A 255 7.93 -7.07 15.51
C GLY A 255 8.35 -6.48 14.16
N ALA A 256 7.66 -6.81 13.06
CA ALA A 256 8.03 -6.29 11.73
C ALA A 256 7.61 -4.82 11.59
N ALA A 257 8.56 -3.89 11.74
CA ALA A 257 8.38 -2.45 11.62
C ALA A 257 7.45 -2.04 10.46
N SER A 258 6.49 -1.14 10.72
CA SER A 258 5.73 -0.40 9.69
C SER A 258 6.69 0.12 8.60
N GLN A 259 6.30 0.03 7.32
CA GLN A 259 7.11 0.69 6.27
C GLN A 259 7.04 2.19 6.56
N SER A 260 8.17 2.77 6.94
CA SER A 260 8.24 4.20 7.20
C SER A 260 7.87 4.98 5.94
N LEU A 261 7.31 6.17 6.13
CA LEU A 261 7.00 7.08 5.02
C LEU A 261 8.23 7.33 4.13
N ALA A 262 9.42 7.38 4.74
CA ALA A 262 10.70 7.47 4.02
C ALA A 262 10.96 6.28 3.08
N ALA A 263 10.67 5.05 3.53
CA ALA A 263 10.85 3.86 2.70
C ALA A 263 9.86 3.81 1.53
N LEU A 264 8.60 4.22 1.75
CA LEU A 264 7.60 4.32 0.69
C LEU A 264 7.98 5.40 -0.33
N ALA A 265 8.48 6.55 0.14
CA ALA A 265 8.96 7.62 -0.74
C ALA A 265 10.15 7.17 -1.60
N GLN A 266 11.11 6.43 -1.03
CA GLN A 266 12.20 5.81 -1.80
C GLN A 266 11.69 4.86 -2.88
N GLN A 267 10.76 3.97 -2.53
CA GLN A 267 10.17 3.03 -3.50
C GLN A 267 9.44 3.76 -4.63
N LYS A 268 8.65 4.77 -4.29
CA LYS A 268 7.96 5.61 -5.28
C LYS A 268 8.94 6.41 -6.14
N PHE A 269 10.04 6.91 -5.58
CA PHE A 269 11.08 7.60 -6.34
C PHE A 269 11.72 6.67 -7.38
N VAL A 270 12.10 5.44 -6.99
CA VAL A 270 12.62 4.43 -7.93
C VAL A 270 11.63 4.20 -9.07
N HIS A 271 10.34 4.11 -8.76
CA HIS A 271 9.28 3.95 -9.74
C HIS A 271 9.21 5.11 -10.74
N LEU A 272 9.17 6.34 -10.24
CA LEU A 272 9.16 7.54 -11.07
C LEU A 272 10.42 7.64 -11.93
N ALA A 273 11.60 7.34 -11.37
CA ALA A 273 12.89 7.38 -12.07
C ALA A 273 12.93 6.42 -13.25
N ILE A 274 12.27 5.26 -13.09
CA ILE A 274 12.20 4.23 -14.12
C ILE A 274 11.13 4.57 -15.18
N GLU A 275 10.04 5.25 -14.81
CA GLU A 275 9.07 5.77 -15.76
C GLU A 275 9.64 6.89 -16.63
N ASP A 276 10.18 7.93 -16.00
CA ASP A 276 10.68 9.14 -16.64
C ASP A 276 12.19 9.36 -16.36
N ALA A 277 13.01 8.65 -17.10
CA ALA A 277 14.47 8.77 -17.02
C ALA A 277 15.00 10.16 -17.44
N GLN A 278 14.20 11.01 -18.11
CA GLN A 278 14.66 12.33 -18.54
C GLN A 278 14.64 13.35 -17.38
N SER A 279 13.68 13.19 -16.47
CA SER A 279 13.57 13.99 -15.25
C SER A 279 14.48 13.53 -14.11
N PHE A 280 15.16 12.40 -14.28
CA PHE A 280 16.06 11.82 -13.27
C PHE A 280 17.33 12.66 -13.10
N SER A 281 17.74 12.85 -11.85
CA SER A 281 19.00 13.51 -11.47
C SER A 281 19.74 12.66 -10.45
N GLU A 282 21.06 12.50 -10.64
CA GLU A 282 21.92 11.83 -9.67
C GLU A 282 21.91 12.53 -8.30
N ASP A 283 21.77 13.85 -8.28
CA ASP A 283 21.75 14.61 -7.03
C ASP A 283 20.48 14.26 -6.22
N SER A 284 19.31 14.24 -6.88
CA SER A 284 18.06 13.79 -6.24
C SER A 284 18.13 12.33 -5.76
N ALA A 285 18.83 11.46 -6.49
CA ALA A 285 19.07 10.09 -6.06
C ALA A 285 19.96 10.01 -4.82
N ARG A 286 20.97 10.89 -4.68
CA ARG A 286 21.80 10.97 -3.47
C ARG A 286 21.02 11.50 -2.29
N ASP A 287 20.21 12.53 -2.49
CA ASP A 287 19.39 13.17 -1.44
C ASP A 287 18.40 12.18 -0.83
N ILE A 288 17.81 11.31 -1.67
CA ILE A 288 16.90 10.25 -1.22
C ILE A 288 17.61 8.97 -0.74
N GLY A 289 18.94 8.96 -0.69
CA GLY A 289 19.73 7.82 -0.18
C GLY A 289 19.87 6.63 -1.15
N LEU A 290 19.73 6.87 -2.45
CA LEU A 290 19.79 5.89 -3.54
C LEU A 290 20.97 6.18 -4.51
N GLN A 291 22.16 6.37 -3.95
CA GLN A 291 23.36 6.85 -4.65
C GLN A 291 23.81 6.03 -5.86
N HIS A 292 23.42 4.75 -5.95
CA HIS A 292 23.80 3.83 -7.03
C HIS A 292 22.63 3.44 -7.95
N LEU A 293 21.50 4.15 -7.85
CA LEU A 293 20.27 3.78 -8.56
C LEU A 293 20.47 3.70 -10.08
N ASP A 294 21.20 4.64 -10.68
CA ASP A 294 21.41 4.66 -12.12
C ASP A 294 22.22 3.45 -12.61
N SER A 295 23.35 3.14 -11.95
CA SER A 295 24.13 1.94 -12.23
C SER A 295 23.32 0.66 -12.04
N ASP A 296 22.49 0.61 -10.99
CA ASP A 296 21.63 -0.52 -10.71
C ASP A 296 20.51 -0.67 -11.75
N MET A 297 20.00 0.42 -12.33
CA MET A 297 18.98 0.37 -13.38
C MET A 297 19.56 -0.13 -14.72
N HIS A 298 20.84 0.14 -14.97
CA HIS A 298 21.49 -0.21 -16.23
C HIS A 298 22.11 -1.61 -16.24
N GLN A 299 22.45 -2.17 -15.08
CA GLN A 299 23.16 -3.44 -14.93
C GLN A 299 22.27 -4.57 -14.39
N LYS A 300 21.23 -4.97 -15.16
CA LYS A 300 20.31 -6.07 -14.80
C LYS A 300 20.18 -7.17 -15.83
N GLU A 301 20.85 -7.04 -16.97
CA GLU A 301 20.95 -8.14 -17.93
C GLU A 301 21.97 -9.17 -17.40
N LEU A 302 21.54 -10.41 -17.29
CA LEU A 302 22.32 -11.57 -16.89
C LEU A 302 22.72 -12.33 -18.15
N ASN A 303 23.87 -13.02 -18.12
CA ASN A 303 24.22 -13.89 -19.23
C ASN A 303 23.34 -15.14 -19.20
N PHE A 304 22.67 -15.44 -20.31
CA PHE A 304 21.87 -16.65 -20.48
C PHE A 304 22.62 -17.94 -20.12
N THR A 305 23.93 -18.00 -20.41
CA THR A 305 24.79 -19.16 -20.13
C THR A 305 25.02 -19.43 -18.65
N ASP A 306 24.80 -18.44 -17.79
CA ASP A 306 25.03 -18.54 -16.35
C ASP A 306 23.82 -19.13 -15.62
N VAL A 307 22.70 -19.30 -16.33
CA VAL A 307 21.46 -19.91 -15.83
C VAL A 307 21.34 -21.32 -16.39
N ARG A 308 21.26 -22.31 -15.49
CA ARG A 308 21.12 -23.74 -15.85
C ARG A 308 20.04 -24.39 -15.03
N THR A 309 19.41 -25.44 -15.55
CA THR A 309 18.49 -26.26 -14.74
C THR A 309 19.23 -26.93 -13.57
N ARG A 310 18.48 -27.43 -12.58
CA ARG A 310 19.05 -28.10 -11.40
C ARG A 310 19.97 -29.27 -11.77
N ASP A 311 19.65 -30.01 -12.83
CA ASP A 311 20.43 -31.16 -13.31
C ASP A 311 21.64 -30.75 -14.19
N GLY A 312 21.92 -29.45 -14.32
CA GLY A 312 22.98 -28.92 -15.18
C GLY A 312 22.65 -28.92 -16.67
N LYS A 313 21.41 -29.28 -17.06
CA LYS A 313 20.93 -29.23 -18.45
C LYS A 313 20.58 -27.80 -18.87
N PRO A 314 20.56 -27.50 -20.20
CA PRO A 314 20.00 -26.27 -20.74
C PRO A 314 18.55 -26.03 -20.28
N LEU A 315 18.11 -24.78 -20.34
CA LEU A 315 16.70 -24.43 -20.09
C LEU A 315 15.81 -25.04 -21.17
N PRO A 316 14.55 -25.42 -20.85
CA PRO A 316 13.63 -26.05 -21.79
C PRO A 316 13.24 -25.10 -22.93
N GLU A 317 12.98 -25.63 -24.12
CA GLU A 317 12.56 -24.86 -25.30
C GLU A 317 11.18 -24.21 -25.07
N ALA A 318 10.84 -23.15 -25.82
CA ALA A 318 9.58 -22.43 -25.64
C ALA A 318 8.32 -23.29 -25.83
N GLU A 319 8.37 -24.29 -26.71
CA GLU A 319 7.24 -25.20 -26.99
C GLU A 319 6.90 -26.11 -25.79
N ASP A 320 7.88 -26.36 -24.91
CA ASP A 320 7.74 -27.23 -23.73
C ASP A 320 7.23 -26.50 -22.49
N ILE A 321 7.08 -25.17 -22.54
CA ILE A 321 6.70 -24.34 -21.38
C ILE A 321 5.28 -23.81 -21.56
N GLU A 322 4.38 -24.26 -20.70
CA GLU A 322 3.03 -23.70 -20.64
C GLU A 322 3.06 -22.26 -20.08
N GLU A 323 2.12 -21.42 -20.52
CA GLU A 323 2.03 -20.05 -20.04
C GLU A 323 1.79 -19.98 -18.52
N GLY A 324 2.70 -19.31 -17.81
CA GLY A 324 2.68 -19.21 -16.35
C GLY A 324 3.41 -20.34 -15.63
N GLN A 325 3.99 -21.28 -16.37
CA GLN A 325 4.93 -22.26 -15.83
C GLN A 325 6.28 -21.60 -15.55
N ARG A 326 6.87 -21.97 -14.42
CA ARG A 326 8.17 -21.47 -13.95
C ARG A 326 9.21 -22.57 -14.14
N THR A 327 10.42 -22.18 -14.49
CA THR A 327 11.54 -23.13 -14.60
C THR A 327 12.46 -22.98 -13.40
N GLU A 328 12.65 -24.05 -12.64
CA GLU A 328 13.66 -24.07 -11.58
C GLU A 328 15.07 -24.14 -12.18
N ALA A 329 15.95 -23.29 -11.64
CA ALA A 329 17.30 -23.12 -12.16
C ALA A 329 18.30 -22.79 -11.06
N ILE A 330 19.57 -22.80 -11.42
CA ILE A 330 20.69 -22.35 -10.60
C ILE A 330 21.38 -21.21 -11.36
N TYR A 331 21.62 -20.10 -10.65
CA TYR A 331 22.40 -18.97 -11.13
C TYR A 331 23.51 -18.68 -10.12
N ASN A 332 24.78 -18.73 -10.54
CA ASN A 332 25.95 -18.48 -9.69
C ASN A 332 25.91 -19.21 -8.32
N LYS A 333 25.53 -20.50 -8.32
CA LYS A 333 25.35 -21.36 -7.13
C LYS A 333 24.17 -20.99 -6.22
N THR A 334 23.32 -20.06 -6.61
CA THR A 334 22.07 -19.73 -5.92
C THR A 334 20.89 -20.41 -6.60
N SER A 335 19.99 -20.99 -5.80
CA SER A 335 18.75 -21.58 -6.29
C SER A 335 17.77 -20.48 -6.68
N VAL A 336 17.30 -20.53 -7.93
CA VAL A 336 16.45 -19.50 -8.53
C VAL A 336 15.30 -20.16 -9.29
N TRP A 337 14.31 -19.36 -9.66
CA TRP A 337 13.38 -19.74 -10.73
C TRP A 337 13.35 -18.66 -11.82
N VAL A 338 13.01 -19.10 -13.01
CA VAL A 338 12.81 -18.26 -14.18
C VAL A 338 11.31 -18.11 -14.44
N GLU A 339 10.84 -16.87 -14.49
CA GLU A 339 9.53 -16.53 -15.07
C GLU A 339 9.72 -16.10 -16.52
N TRP A 340 8.93 -16.69 -17.42
CA TRP A 340 9.09 -16.52 -18.86
C TRP A 340 8.10 -15.51 -19.41
N LYS A 341 8.62 -14.62 -20.25
CA LYS A 341 7.82 -13.67 -20.99
C LYS A 341 7.89 -13.97 -22.50
N ASN A 342 6.77 -14.45 -23.03
CA ASN A 342 6.67 -14.93 -24.41
C ASN A 342 6.50 -13.80 -25.45
N PRO A 343 7.03 -13.99 -26.66
CA PRO A 343 6.96 -13.01 -27.74
C PRO A 343 5.58 -12.83 -28.40
N GLU A 344 4.58 -13.71 -28.21
CA GLU A 344 3.23 -13.45 -28.78
C GLU A 344 2.52 -12.23 -28.14
N SER A 345 2.99 -11.78 -26.97
CA SER A 345 2.64 -10.49 -26.35
C SER A 345 3.39 -9.30 -26.97
N THR A 346 4.36 -9.58 -27.83
CA THR A 346 5.24 -8.65 -28.54
C THR A 346 4.81 -8.59 -30.01
N GLY A 347 5.06 -7.48 -30.69
CA GLY A 347 4.56 -7.23 -32.05
C GLY A 347 5.02 -8.28 -33.10
N PRO A 348 4.65 -8.10 -34.38
CA PRO A 348 5.11 -9.00 -35.43
C PRO A 348 6.64 -9.13 -35.39
N MET A 349 7.14 -10.38 -35.39
CA MET A 349 8.58 -10.67 -35.46
C MET A 349 9.20 -9.85 -36.58
N GLN A 350 10.18 -9.02 -36.23
CA GLN A 350 11.00 -8.35 -37.24
C GLN A 350 11.83 -9.42 -37.97
N GLN A 351 12.18 -9.16 -39.23
CA GLN A 351 12.89 -10.13 -40.08
C GLN A 351 14.32 -10.44 -39.61
N ASP A 352 14.86 -9.64 -38.70
CA ASP A 352 16.04 -9.98 -37.91
C ASP A 352 15.56 -10.61 -36.59
N ASN A 353 16.18 -11.71 -36.14
CA ASN A 353 15.95 -12.41 -34.86
C ASN A 353 16.14 -11.55 -33.58
N GLY A 354 15.96 -10.23 -33.65
CA GLY A 354 16.01 -9.28 -32.55
C GLY A 354 14.64 -9.14 -31.87
N VAL A 355 14.67 -9.07 -30.55
CA VAL A 355 13.48 -8.77 -29.74
C VAL A 355 13.12 -7.29 -29.87
N ASP A 356 11.84 -6.93 -29.79
CA ASP A 356 11.39 -5.53 -29.89
C ASP A 356 12.10 -4.65 -28.83
N PRO A 357 12.87 -3.63 -29.25
CA PRO A 357 13.60 -2.75 -28.32
C PRO A 357 12.71 -2.10 -27.26
N LYS A 358 11.42 -1.85 -27.57
CA LYS A 358 10.46 -1.32 -26.59
C LYS A 358 10.13 -2.34 -25.52
N VAL A 359 10.03 -3.62 -25.87
CA VAL A 359 9.74 -4.71 -24.92
C VAL A 359 10.97 -4.98 -24.07
N GLU A 360 12.16 -4.99 -24.67
CA GLU A 360 13.41 -5.10 -23.92
C GLU A 360 13.53 -3.97 -22.90
N GLN A 361 13.26 -2.72 -23.30
CA GLN A 361 13.25 -1.59 -22.38
C GLN A 361 12.24 -1.78 -21.25
N ARG A 362 11.04 -2.33 -21.52
CA ARG A 362 10.04 -2.64 -20.48
C ARG A 362 10.54 -3.71 -19.51
N VAL A 363 11.12 -4.80 -20.01
CA VAL A 363 11.66 -5.89 -19.18
C VAL A 363 12.81 -5.39 -18.31
N LYS A 364 13.72 -4.59 -18.87
CA LYS A 364 14.81 -3.94 -18.14
C LYS A 364 14.29 -3.07 -17.00
N LYS A 365 13.31 -2.20 -17.30
CA LYS A 365 12.65 -1.32 -16.31
C LYS A 365 12.00 -2.15 -15.20
N LEU A 366 11.26 -3.20 -15.56
CA LEU A 366 10.62 -4.12 -14.62
C LEU A 366 11.63 -4.85 -13.72
N ALA A 367 12.70 -5.42 -14.28
CA ALA A 367 13.74 -6.12 -13.53
C ALA A 367 14.47 -5.18 -12.55
N ALA A 368 14.78 -3.95 -12.98
CA ALA A 368 15.37 -2.94 -12.11
C ALA A 368 14.46 -2.64 -10.91
N LEU A 369 13.17 -2.41 -11.16
CA LEU A 369 12.16 -2.18 -10.11
C LEU A 369 12.07 -3.34 -9.13
N LEU A 370 11.88 -4.56 -9.63
CA LEU A 370 11.73 -5.76 -8.80
C LEU A 370 13.01 -6.08 -7.99
N SER A 371 14.19 -5.70 -8.50
CA SER A 371 15.45 -5.86 -7.77
C SER A 371 15.64 -4.86 -6.62
N LYS A 372 14.86 -3.77 -6.62
CA LYS A 372 14.88 -2.72 -5.59
C LYS A 372 13.72 -2.83 -4.61
N ASN A 373 12.80 -3.76 -4.84
CA ASN A 373 11.80 -4.10 -3.84
C ASN A 373 12.52 -4.57 -2.57
N ASN A 374 12.21 -3.88 -1.47
CA ASN A 374 12.89 -4.08 -0.20
C ASN A 374 12.80 -5.55 0.21
N ARG A 375 13.93 -6.13 0.67
CA ARG A 375 13.99 -7.44 1.33
C ARG A 375 13.21 -7.50 2.67
N THR A 376 12.35 -6.51 2.93
CA THR A 376 11.54 -6.49 4.14
C THR A 376 10.46 -7.56 4.03
N VAL A 377 10.22 -8.27 5.12
CA VAL A 377 9.32 -9.44 5.20
C VAL A 377 7.87 -9.15 4.78
N LYS A 378 7.52 -7.86 4.60
CA LYS A 378 6.18 -7.39 4.25
C LYS A 378 5.92 -7.33 2.75
N PHE A 379 6.95 -7.12 1.92
CA PHE A 379 6.77 -7.18 0.48
C PHE A 379 6.92 -8.64 0.06
N ARG A 380 5.79 -9.36 0.02
CA ARG A 380 5.70 -10.80 -0.23
C ARG A 380 5.99 -11.16 -1.70
N ALA A 381 7.03 -10.58 -2.28
CA ALA A 381 7.50 -10.88 -3.62
C ALA A 381 8.96 -11.37 -3.54
N PRO A 382 9.36 -12.32 -4.39
CA PRO A 382 10.74 -12.78 -4.45
C PRO A 382 11.69 -11.68 -4.92
N PHE A 383 12.95 -11.76 -4.51
CA PHE A 383 13.98 -10.83 -4.96
C PHE A 383 14.34 -11.12 -6.42
N CYS A 384 14.14 -10.14 -7.31
CA CYS A 384 14.54 -10.25 -8.71
C CYS A 384 16.04 -9.94 -8.86
N ARG A 385 16.80 -10.91 -9.37
CA ARG A 385 18.23 -10.77 -9.64
C ARG A 385 18.50 -9.97 -10.91
N GLY A 386 17.64 -10.13 -11.91
CA GLY A 386 17.79 -9.52 -13.23
C GLY A 386 16.95 -10.25 -14.27
N TYR A 387 17.25 -10.00 -15.53
CA TYR A 387 16.63 -10.67 -16.68
C TYR A 387 17.70 -11.17 -17.64
N PHE A 388 17.37 -12.12 -18.50
CA PHE A 388 18.20 -12.49 -19.66
C PHE A 388 17.34 -12.56 -20.91
N ILE A 389 18.00 -12.54 -22.07
CA ILE A 389 17.37 -12.71 -23.38
C ILE A 389 17.74 -14.09 -23.92
N ASP A 390 16.72 -14.92 -24.15
CA ASP A 390 16.85 -16.15 -24.90
C ASP A 390 16.60 -15.83 -26.37
N ARG A 391 17.70 -15.64 -27.12
CA ARG A 391 17.65 -15.20 -28.53
C ARG A 391 17.25 -16.32 -29.48
N GLU A 392 17.36 -17.59 -29.07
CA GLU A 392 16.96 -18.73 -29.90
C GLU A 392 15.44 -18.80 -29.96
N ASP A 393 14.78 -18.65 -28.82
CA ASP A 393 13.31 -18.65 -28.68
C ASP A 393 12.66 -17.25 -28.74
N GLY A 394 13.46 -16.18 -28.83
CA GLY A 394 12.98 -14.80 -28.89
C GLY A 394 12.20 -14.36 -27.63
N ARG A 395 12.54 -14.89 -26.45
CA ARG A 395 11.81 -14.66 -25.19
C ARG A 395 12.70 -14.06 -24.11
N PHE A 396 12.08 -13.52 -23.06
CA PHE A 396 12.81 -13.05 -21.88
C PHE A 396 12.60 -13.99 -20.69
N GLY A 397 13.64 -14.15 -19.89
CA GLY A 397 13.57 -14.82 -18.59
C GLY A 397 13.85 -13.84 -17.45
N LEU A 398 12.90 -13.64 -16.54
CA LEU A 398 13.10 -12.93 -15.28
C LEU A 398 13.60 -13.92 -14.22
N VAL A 399 14.71 -13.61 -13.58
CA VAL A 399 15.36 -14.51 -12.61
C VAL A 399 15.07 -14.07 -11.19
N PHE A 400 14.42 -14.94 -10.43
CA PHE A 400 14.01 -14.69 -9.05
C PHE A 400 14.72 -15.63 -8.09
N GLU A 401 15.23 -15.08 -7.00
CA GLU A 401 15.87 -15.84 -5.94
C GLU A 401 14.84 -16.49 -5.01
N LYS A 402 15.09 -17.76 -4.67
CA LYS A 402 14.30 -18.42 -3.63
C LYS A 402 14.53 -17.76 -2.27
N PRO A 403 13.50 -17.65 -1.41
CA PRO A 403 13.69 -17.09 -0.08
C PRO A 403 14.78 -17.82 0.70
N ALA A 404 15.68 -17.07 1.36
CA ALA A 404 16.82 -17.65 2.08
C ALA A 404 16.41 -18.59 3.23
N THR A 405 15.17 -18.48 3.72
CA THR A 405 14.57 -19.32 4.75
C THR A 405 14.16 -20.71 4.23
N VAL A 406 14.13 -20.91 2.91
CA VAL A 406 13.68 -22.13 2.25
C VAL A 406 14.90 -22.93 1.78
N PRO A 407 14.98 -24.24 2.08
CA PRO A 407 16.04 -25.09 1.54
C PRO A 407 16.06 -25.04 0.01
N ALA A 408 17.26 -24.95 -0.58
CA ALA A 408 17.46 -24.74 -2.02
C ALA A 408 16.69 -25.74 -2.90
N GLU A 409 16.51 -26.96 -2.41
CA GLU A 409 15.87 -28.07 -3.14
C GLU A 409 14.35 -28.08 -3.10
N THR A 410 13.76 -27.27 -2.22
CA THR A 410 12.31 -27.17 -2.07
C THR A 410 11.73 -26.50 -3.32
N PRO A 411 10.86 -27.18 -4.08
CA PRO A 411 10.20 -26.57 -5.23
C PRO A 411 9.12 -25.56 -4.74
N PRO A 412 8.88 -24.46 -5.46
CA PRO A 412 7.73 -23.62 -5.22
C PRO A 412 6.45 -24.35 -5.67
N THR A 413 5.44 -24.44 -4.80
CA THR A 413 4.11 -24.97 -5.15
C THR A 413 3.13 -23.81 -5.27
N SER A 414 2.41 -23.72 -6.40
CA SER A 414 1.37 -22.70 -6.55
C SER A 414 0.12 -23.02 -5.73
N LEU A 415 -0.59 -21.99 -5.26
CA LEU A 415 -1.88 -22.13 -4.59
C LEU A 415 -2.89 -22.87 -5.49
N HIS A 416 -2.85 -22.65 -6.81
CA HIS A 416 -3.67 -23.38 -7.76
C HIS A 416 -3.41 -24.89 -7.73
N ALA A 417 -2.13 -25.29 -7.70
CA ALA A 417 -1.74 -26.69 -7.59
C ALA A 417 -2.17 -27.27 -6.24
N LEU A 418 -2.05 -26.49 -5.16
CA LEU A 418 -2.49 -26.92 -3.82
C LEU A 418 -4.00 -27.20 -3.77
N ILE A 419 -4.80 -26.25 -4.28
CA ILE A 419 -6.25 -26.38 -4.33
C ILE A 419 -6.66 -27.56 -5.23
N SER A 420 -6.01 -27.72 -6.38
CA SER A 420 -6.31 -28.81 -7.33
C SER A 420 -6.01 -30.18 -6.75
N ALA A 421 -4.86 -30.34 -6.08
CA ALA A 421 -4.44 -31.62 -5.52
C ALA A 421 -5.28 -32.05 -4.30
N SER A 422 -5.77 -31.11 -3.47
CA SER A 422 -6.67 -31.44 -2.36
C SER A 422 -8.02 -31.99 -2.87
N ASN A 423 -8.51 -31.48 -4.00
CA ASN A 423 -9.78 -31.91 -4.59
C ASN A 423 -9.68 -33.28 -5.30
N ALA A 424 -8.47 -33.74 -5.63
CA ALA A 424 -8.24 -35.02 -6.31
C ALA A 424 -8.32 -36.25 -5.38
N SER A 425 -8.94 -36.12 -4.20
CA SER A 425 -9.02 -37.20 -3.18
C SER A 425 -7.65 -37.70 -2.71
N ASN A 426 -6.65 -36.82 -2.67
CA ASN A 426 -5.37 -37.13 -2.04
C ASN A 426 -5.52 -37.03 -0.51
N PRO A 427 -5.51 -38.15 0.24
CA PRO A 427 -5.76 -38.15 1.69
C PRO A 427 -4.72 -37.39 2.50
N GLN A 428 -3.57 -37.03 1.89
CA GLN A 428 -2.48 -36.31 2.56
C GLN A 428 -2.59 -34.79 2.46
N MET A 429 -3.51 -34.23 1.66
CA MET A 429 -3.70 -32.78 1.54
C MET A 429 -5.09 -32.39 2.02
N GLU A 430 -5.20 -32.15 3.32
CA GLU A 430 -6.40 -31.62 3.95
C GLU A 430 -6.62 -30.14 3.60
N ILE A 431 -7.89 -29.72 3.62
CA ILE A 431 -8.25 -28.31 3.46
C ILE A 431 -7.71 -27.55 4.68
N PRO A 432 -6.99 -26.43 4.51
CA PRO A 432 -6.45 -25.68 5.63
C PRO A 432 -7.53 -25.10 6.53
N SER A 433 -7.16 -24.85 7.78
CA SER A 433 -8.05 -24.22 8.75
C SER A 433 -8.59 -22.88 8.21
N LEU A 434 -9.79 -22.49 8.65
CA LEU A 434 -10.35 -21.19 8.27
C LEU A 434 -9.43 -20.03 8.66
N LYS A 435 -8.75 -20.14 9.81
CA LYS A 435 -7.77 -19.18 10.29
C LYS A 435 -6.62 -19.02 9.30
N ASP A 436 -6.02 -20.11 8.84
CA ASP A 436 -4.90 -20.09 7.88
C ASP A 436 -5.33 -19.50 6.54
N ARG A 437 -6.54 -19.83 6.10
CA ARG A 437 -7.12 -19.27 4.86
C ARG A 437 -7.33 -17.76 4.97
N ILE A 438 -7.84 -17.26 6.10
CA ILE A 438 -8.01 -15.81 6.32
C ILE A 438 -6.67 -15.10 6.47
N ILE A 439 -5.68 -15.72 7.12
CA ILE A 439 -4.30 -15.19 7.18
C ILE A 439 -3.74 -15.03 5.77
N LEU A 440 -3.88 -16.06 4.92
CA LEU A 440 -3.45 -16.01 3.52
C LEU A 440 -4.16 -14.85 2.77
N MET A 441 -5.49 -14.77 2.87
CA MET A 441 -6.30 -13.71 2.27
C MET A 441 -5.84 -12.31 2.70
N ARG A 442 -5.58 -12.13 4.00
CA ARG A 442 -5.08 -10.86 4.57
C ARG A 442 -3.72 -10.50 3.98
N LEU A 443 -2.77 -11.44 4.00
CA LEU A 443 -1.40 -11.19 3.51
C LEU A 443 -1.36 -10.86 2.02
N LEU A 444 -2.19 -11.52 1.21
CA LEU A 444 -2.34 -11.20 -0.22
C LEU A 444 -2.93 -9.79 -0.40
N SER A 445 -3.98 -9.45 0.35
CA SER A 445 -4.61 -8.13 0.28
C SER A 445 -3.67 -7.01 0.72
N GLU A 446 -2.91 -7.20 1.80
CA GLU A 446 -1.87 -6.25 2.23
C GLU A 446 -0.75 -6.09 1.20
N THR A 447 -0.41 -7.15 0.48
CA THR A 447 0.62 -7.06 -0.57
C THR A 447 0.11 -6.25 -1.76
N VAL A 448 -1.16 -6.44 -2.16
CA VAL A 448 -1.81 -5.60 -3.19
C VAL A 448 -1.94 -4.16 -2.73
N GLU A 449 -2.31 -3.90 -1.47
CA GLU A 449 -2.34 -2.56 -0.86
C GLU A 449 -0.98 -1.86 -1.02
N ARG A 450 0.13 -2.54 -0.70
CA ARG A 450 1.49 -1.98 -0.82
C ARG A 450 1.91 -1.71 -2.26
N LEU A 451 1.60 -2.60 -3.20
CA LEU A 451 1.84 -2.36 -4.62
C LEU A 451 1.08 -1.10 -5.06
N HIS A 452 -0.19 -1.00 -4.71
CA HIS A 452 -1.04 0.12 -5.09
C HIS A 452 -0.63 1.42 -4.43
N ALA A 453 -0.03 1.41 -3.23
CA ALA A 453 0.48 2.60 -2.52
C ALA A 453 1.58 3.35 -3.29
N VAL A 454 2.31 2.67 -4.17
CA VAL A 454 3.35 3.29 -5.02
C VAL A 454 2.92 3.42 -6.50
N ASP A 455 1.62 3.29 -6.79
CA ASP A 455 1.03 3.19 -8.13
C ASP A 455 1.59 2.04 -8.99
N TRP A 456 1.88 0.90 -8.37
CA TRP A 456 2.25 -0.31 -9.09
C TRP A 456 1.03 -1.20 -9.38
N LEU A 457 0.88 -1.67 -10.62
CA LEU A 457 -0.15 -2.63 -11.02
C LEU A 457 0.44 -4.02 -11.21
N HIS A 458 -0.19 -5.06 -10.66
CA HIS A 458 0.29 -6.43 -10.74
C HIS A 458 -0.05 -7.07 -12.09
N LYS A 459 -1.31 -6.96 -12.55
CA LYS A 459 -1.87 -7.45 -13.83
C LYS A 459 -1.90 -8.96 -14.05
N GLY A 460 -1.14 -9.72 -13.27
CA GLY A 460 -1.07 -11.18 -13.33
C GLY A 460 -1.60 -11.87 -12.08
N LEU A 461 -2.47 -11.25 -11.26
CA LEU A 461 -2.87 -11.85 -9.99
C LEU A 461 -3.82 -13.04 -10.23
N ARG A 462 -3.42 -14.25 -9.82
CA ARG A 462 -4.16 -15.51 -9.95
C ARG A 462 -3.60 -16.56 -9.00
N SER A 463 -4.33 -17.64 -8.71
CA SER A 463 -3.85 -18.69 -7.80
C SER A 463 -2.59 -19.40 -8.31
N SER A 464 -2.34 -19.46 -9.62
CA SER A 464 -1.08 -20.00 -10.18
C SER A 464 0.15 -19.14 -9.88
N ASN A 465 -0.07 -17.89 -9.45
CA ASN A 465 0.96 -16.89 -9.18
C ASN A 465 1.14 -16.59 -7.69
N ILE A 466 0.53 -17.40 -6.82
CA ILE A 466 0.76 -17.39 -5.38
C ILE A 466 1.53 -18.65 -5.04
N LEU A 467 2.75 -18.48 -4.54
CA LEU A 467 3.69 -19.57 -4.29
C LEU A 467 3.81 -19.80 -2.79
N LEU A 468 3.86 -21.08 -2.40
CA LEU A 468 4.19 -21.54 -1.07
C LEU A 468 5.30 -22.58 -1.15
N PHE A 469 6.06 -22.70 -0.06
CA PHE A 469 7.14 -23.66 0.06
C PHE A 469 6.83 -24.63 1.18
N ALA A 470 6.90 -25.94 0.88
CA ALA A 470 6.68 -26.96 1.88
C ALA A 470 7.88 -27.04 2.84
N LYS A 471 7.62 -27.07 4.14
CA LYS A 471 8.61 -27.40 5.16
C LYS A 471 8.18 -28.71 5.83
N ASN A 472 9.01 -29.74 5.70
CA ASN A 472 8.69 -31.10 6.21
C ASN A 472 7.35 -31.67 5.70
N GLY A 473 6.93 -31.30 4.49
CA GLY A 473 5.66 -31.73 3.88
C GLY A 473 4.46 -30.84 4.19
N GLU A 474 4.59 -29.85 5.06
CA GLU A 474 3.52 -28.92 5.43
C GLU A 474 3.73 -27.53 4.82
N TYR A 475 2.64 -26.84 4.50
CA TYR A 475 2.68 -25.49 3.95
C TYR A 475 2.31 -24.46 4.99
N ASN A 476 3.16 -23.45 5.19
CA ASN A 476 2.85 -22.31 6.03
C ASN A 476 2.10 -21.24 5.24
N TYR A 477 0.78 -21.14 5.43
CA TYR A 477 -0.08 -20.15 4.79
C TYR A 477 0.15 -18.71 5.26
N ALA A 478 0.95 -18.51 6.31
CA ALA A 478 1.42 -17.20 6.77
C ALA A 478 2.71 -16.73 6.05
N ASP A 479 3.26 -17.53 5.13
CA ASP A 479 4.46 -17.20 4.35
C ASP A 479 4.30 -17.36 2.82
N PRO A 480 3.27 -16.74 2.21
CA PRO A 480 3.07 -16.80 0.76
C PRO A 480 3.98 -15.82 0.01
N TYR A 481 4.23 -16.12 -1.27
CA TYR A 481 4.92 -15.22 -2.20
C TYR A 481 4.06 -14.97 -3.45
N ILE A 482 3.80 -13.71 -3.77
CA ILE A 482 3.21 -13.29 -5.04
C ILE A 482 4.30 -13.23 -6.10
N SER A 483 3.95 -13.69 -7.30
CA SER A 483 4.83 -13.90 -8.45
C SER A 483 4.05 -13.61 -9.74
N GLY A 484 4.63 -13.81 -10.93
CA GLY A 484 3.96 -13.50 -12.19
C GLY A 484 3.90 -12.00 -12.48
N PHE A 485 5.05 -11.34 -12.29
CA PHE A 485 5.21 -9.91 -12.54
C PHE A 485 5.43 -9.59 -14.02
N ASP A 486 5.34 -10.56 -14.94
CA ASP A 486 5.67 -10.41 -16.37
C ASP A 486 4.88 -9.31 -17.09
N TYR A 487 3.67 -9.02 -16.60
CA TYR A 487 2.80 -7.95 -17.10
C TYR A 487 2.72 -6.75 -16.16
N SER A 488 3.38 -6.80 -15.01
CA SER A 488 3.38 -5.75 -14.00
C SER A 488 4.00 -4.46 -14.51
N ARG A 489 3.45 -3.33 -14.06
CA ARG A 489 3.90 -2.03 -14.52
C ARG A 489 3.44 -0.90 -13.60
N PRO A 490 4.03 0.28 -13.76
CA PRO A 490 3.45 1.53 -13.32
C PRO A 490 2.02 1.80 -13.81
N ALA A 491 1.17 2.38 -12.96
CA ALA A 491 -0.22 2.71 -13.29
C ALA A 491 -0.37 3.86 -14.30
N THR A 492 0.61 4.76 -14.34
CA THR A 492 0.65 5.95 -15.20
C THR A 492 1.20 5.68 -16.60
N SER A 493 1.92 4.57 -16.81
CA SER A 493 2.59 4.27 -18.07
C SER A 493 1.74 3.40 -19.01
N ASP A 494 0.84 4.04 -19.78
CA ASP A 494 0.00 3.34 -20.75
C ASP A 494 0.75 2.68 -21.89
N ASP A 495 1.91 3.24 -22.23
CA ASP A 495 2.84 2.71 -23.23
C ASP A 495 3.39 1.32 -22.85
N MET A 496 3.11 0.82 -21.64
CA MET A 496 3.41 -0.54 -21.19
C MET A 496 2.20 -1.49 -21.19
N THR A 497 1.06 -1.11 -21.80
CA THR A 497 -0.13 -1.97 -21.85
C THR A 497 0.05 -3.05 -22.91
N GLU A 498 0.59 -4.20 -22.52
CA GLU A 498 0.63 -5.38 -23.37
C GLU A 498 -0.74 -6.06 -23.46
N ARG A 499 -1.06 -6.56 -24.65
CA ARG A 499 -2.25 -7.40 -24.83
C ARG A 499 -1.95 -8.72 -24.11
N PRO A 500 -2.80 -9.14 -23.16
CA PRO A 500 -2.70 -10.47 -22.61
C PRO A 500 -2.89 -11.51 -23.70
N THR A 501 -2.32 -12.69 -23.50
CA THR A 501 -2.49 -13.90 -24.33
C THR A 501 -3.94 -14.41 -24.33
N ASN A 502 -4.29 -15.18 -25.35
CA ASN A 502 -5.60 -15.84 -25.48
C ASN A 502 -5.66 -17.12 -24.63
N ASN A 503 -5.63 -16.98 -23.30
CA ASN A 503 -5.63 -18.13 -22.39
C ASN A 503 -6.83 -18.04 -21.43
N PRO A 504 -7.88 -18.86 -21.64
CA PRO A 504 -9.08 -18.85 -20.78
C PRO A 504 -8.80 -19.06 -19.29
N SER A 505 -7.77 -19.87 -18.96
CA SER A 505 -7.37 -20.13 -17.57
C SER A 505 -6.76 -18.92 -16.88
N ALA A 506 -6.15 -18.00 -17.64
CA ALA A 506 -5.63 -16.72 -17.14
C ALA A 506 -6.70 -15.62 -17.22
N ASP A 507 -7.48 -15.58 -18.31
CA ASP A 507 -8.47 -14.54 -18.58
C ASP A 507 -9.62 -14.52 -17.58
N ILE A 508 -9.98 -15.66 -16.98
CA ILE A 508 -11.04 -15.75 -15.96
C ILE A 508 -10.76 -14.87 -14.73
N TYR A 509 -9.48 -14.63 -14.41
CA TYR A 509 -9.07 -13.74 -13.31
C TYR A 509 -9.04 -12.27 -13.72
N ARG A 510 -9.04 -11.96 -15.02
CA ARG A 510 -8.97 -10.58 -15.52
C ARG A 510 -10.37 -9.98 -15.57
N HIS A 511 -10.47 -8.70 -15.21
CA HIS A 511 -11.73 -7.97 -15.29
C HIS A 511 -12.29 -8.02 -16.73
N PRO A 512 -13.61 -8.17 -16.94
CA PRO A 512 -14.20 -8.34 -18.28
C PRO A 512 -13.78 -7.27 -19.30
N SER A 513 -13.61 -6.00 -18.88
CA SER A 513 -13.15 -4.89 -19.74
C SER A 513 -11.74 -5.09 -20.32
N VAL A 514 -10.92 -5.94 -19.72
CA VAL A 514 -9.50 -6.14 -20.08
C VAL A 514 -9.15 -7.60 -20.36
N GLN A 515 -10.11 -8.47 -20.67
CA GLN A 515 -9.83 -9.82 -21.18
C GLN A 515 -9.32 -9.79 -22.64
N HIS A 516 -8.61 -10.83 -23.10
CA HIS A 516 -8.03 -10.88 -24.45
C HIS A 516 -9.09 -10.70 -25.56
N ARG A 517 -10.25 -11.35 -25.40
CA ARG A 517 -11.40 -11.28 -26.31
C ARG A 517 -12.65 -10.73 -25.62
N GLY A 518 -12.55 -9.56 -24.96
CA GLY A 518 -13.71 -8.86 -24.41
C GLY A 518 -14.83 -8.65 -25.46
N ASN A 519 -16.04 -8.27 -25.02
CA ASN A 519 -17.20 -8.08 -25.91
C ASN A 519 -16.88 -7.10 -27.04
N ARG A 520 -16.66 -7.61 -28.25
CA ARG A 520 -16.33 -6.81 -29.44
C ARG A 520 -17.57 -6.61 -30.30
N GLU A 521 -18.61 -6.06 -29.70
CA GLU A 521 -19.70 -5.45 -30.48
C GLU A 521 -19.51 -3.93 -30.61
N ASP A 522 -18.67 -3.30 -29.78
CA ASP A 522 -18.42 -1.85 -29.84
C ASP A 522 -16.99 -1.52 -30.32
N ASP A 523 -16.93 -0.68 -31.37
CA ASP A 523 -15.73 -0.18 -32.06
C ASP A 523 -14.90 0.81 -31.21
N THR A 524 -15.17 0.92 -29.91
CA THR A 524 -14.48 1.79 -28.97
C THR A 524 -13.34 1.04 -28.29
N GLY A 525 -12.12 1.53 -28.43
CA GLY A 525 -10.88 0.88 -27.98
C GLY A 525 -10.89 0.36 -26.53
N ARG A 526 -10.03 -0.62 -26.27
CA ARG A 526 -9.88 -1.30 -24.98
C ARG A 526 -9.55 -0.32 -23.86
N GLU A 527 -10.23 -0.46 -22.73
CA GLU A 527 -9.94 0.32 -21.53
C GLU A 527 -8.51 0.03 -21.02
N SER A 528 -7.81 1.07 -20.58
CA SER A 528 -6.50 0.93 -19.96
C SER A 528 -6.60 0.17 -18.63
N TYR A 529 -5.61 -0.67 -18.32
CA TYR A 529 -5.61 -1.39 -17.04
C TYR A 529 -5.47 -0.43 -15.85
N LYS A 530 -6.28 -0.65 -14.80
CA LYS A 530 -6.37 0.20 -13.60
C LYS A 530 -6.35 -0.62 -12.29
N LYS A 531 -6.22 0.03 -11.14
CA LYS A 531 -6.05 -0.62 -9.82
C LYS A 531 -7.22 -1.54 -9.49
N SER A 532 -8.46 -1.12 -9.77
CA SER A 532 -9.64 -1.94 -9.52
C SER A 532 -9.66 -3.26 -10.28
N PHE A 533 -8.90 -3.40 -11.37
CA PHE A 533 -8.78 -4.68 -12.07
C PHE A 533 -7.87 -5.66 -11.34
N ASP A 534 -6.82 -5.20 -10.65
CA ASP A 534 -6.07 -6.05 -9.71
C ASP A 534 -6.97 -6.45 -8.53
N LEU A 535 -7.82 -5.53 -8.04
CA LEU A 535 -8.77 -5.83 -6.97
C LEU A 535 -9.81 -6.87 -7.40
N TYR A 536 -10.29 -6.81 -8.64
CA TYR A 536 -11.16 -7.85 -9.20
C TYR A 536 -10.45 -9.21 -9.21
N SER A 537 -9.22 -9.27 -9.72
CA SER A 537 -8.41 -10.50 -9.72
C SER A 537 -8.19 -11.04 -8.31
N LEU A 538 -7.95 -10.15 -7.33
CA LEU A 538 -7.86 -10.50 -5.93
C LEU A 538 -9.18 -11.09 -5.45
N GLY A 539 -10.33 -10.49 -5.76
CA GLY A 539 -11.66 -11.01 -5.41
C GLY A 539 -11.90 -12.45 -5.89
N ILE A 540 -11.44 -12.79 -7.10
CA ILE A 540 -11.50 -14.16 -7.62
C ILE A 540 -10.62 -15.10 -6.79
N VAL A 541 -9.37 -14.71 -6.51
CA VAL A 541 -8.45 -15.52 -5.68
C VAL A 541 -8.99 -15.71 -4.26
N LEU A 542 -9.54 -14.66 -3.64
CA LEU A 542 -10.15 -14.73 -2.32
C LEU A 542 -11.35 -15.69 -2.31
N LEU A 543 -12.14 -15.71 -3.39
CA LEU A 543 -13.23 -16.68 -3.55
C LEU A 543 -12.70 -18.12 -3.68
N GLU A 544 -11.63 -18.35 -4.43
CA GLU A 544 -10.99 -19.68 -4.51
C GLU A 544 -10.51 -20.15 -3.14
N ILE A 545 -9.87 -19.27 -2.35
CA ILE A 545 -9.41 -19.59 -0.99
C ILE A 545 -10.62 -19.84 -0.06
N ALA A 546 -11.72 -19.10 -0.22
CA ALA A 546 -12.95 -19.29 0.57
C ALA A 546 -13.56 -20.68 0.35
N TYR A 547 -13.58 -21.15 -0.89
CA TYR A 547 -14.10 -22.49 -1.23
C TYR A 547 -13.07 -23.61 -1.08
N TRP A 548 -11.78 -23.25 -1.12
CA TRP A 548 -10.69 -24.17 -1.42
C TRP A 548 -10.94 -24.99 -2.69
N LYS A 549 -11.43 -24.30 -3.73
CA LYS A 549 -11.70 -24.84 -5.08
C LYS A 549 -11.28 -23.82 -6.12
N THR A 550 -10.86 -24.28 -7.29
CA THR A 550 -10.48 -23.37 -8.37
C THR A 550 -11.72 -22.71 -8.98
N ILE A 551 -11.57 -21.53 -9.56
CA ILE A 551 -12.69 -20.75 -10.07
C ILE A 551 -13.45 -21.47 -11.18
N ASP A 552 -12.77 -22.29 -11.99
CA ASP A 552 -13.40 -23.17 -12.97
C ASP A 552 -14.26 -24.26 -12.34
N GLN A 553 -13.86 -24.81 -11.20
CA GLN A 553 -14.66 -25.78 -10.46
C GLN A 553 -15.86 -25.14 -9.78
N ILE A 554 -15.70 -23.93 -9.24
CA ILE A 554 -16.80 -23.17 -8.61
C ILE A 554 -17.87 -22.83 -9.64
N LEU A 555 -17.45 -22.45 -10.85
CA LEU A 555 -18.33 -21.97 -11.92
C LEU A 555 -18.66 -23.03 -12.99
N ASP A 556 -18.19 -24.26 -12.83
CA ASP A 556 -18.34 -25.36 -13.78
C ASP A 556 -17.90 -24.99 -15.23
N ILE A 557 -16.70 -24.42 -15.37
CA ILE A 557 -16.15 -23.97 -16.65
C ILE A 557 -15.05 -24.93 -17.11
N ASN A 558 -15.29 -25.66 -18.20
CA ASN A 558 -14.24 -26.49 -18.80
C ASN A 558 -13.32 -25.64 -19.70
N PHE A 559 -12.10 -25.35 -19.25
CA PHE A 559 -11.13 -24.54 -20.01
C PHE A 559 -10.77 -25.10 -21.38
N LYS A 560 -10.79 -26.42 -21.59
CA LYS A 560 -10.50 -27.03 -22.90
C LYS A 560 -11.53 -26.64 -23.97
N HIS A 561 -12.74 -26.30 -23.54
CA HIS A 561 -13.86 -25.92 -24.42
C HIS A 561 -14.33 -24.47 -24.16
N ALA A 562 -13.60 -23.72 -23.33
CA ALA A 562 -14.01 -22.40 -22.89
C ALA A 562 -13.88 -21.39 -24.04
N ARG A 563 -15.03 -20.93 -24.51
CA ARG A 563 -15.16 -19.74 -25.35
C ARG A 563 -15.11 -18.45 -24.51
N PRO A 564 -14.78 -17.29 -25.09
CA PRO A 564 -14.78 -16.00 -24.39
C PRO A 564 -16.08 -15.71 -23.65
N LYS A 565 -17.20 -16.21 -24.21
CA LYS A 565 -18.50 -16.02 -23.60
C LYS A 565 -18.64 -16.56 -22.16
N HIS A 566 -17.77 -17.50 -21.78
CA HIS A 566 -17.75 -18.08 -20.44
C HIS A 566 -16.86 -17.28 -19.47
N THR A 567 -15.78 -16.64 -19.95
CA THR A 567 -14.84 -15.91 -19.09
C THR A 567 -15.29 -14.47 -18.79
N TRP A 568 -15.83 -13.75 -19.77
CA TRP A 568 -16.28 -12.36 -19.57
C TRP A 568 -17.55 -12.26 -18.71
N ALA A 569 -18.36 -13.33 -18.66
CA ALA A 569 -19.59 -13.40 -17.90
C ALA A 569 -19.33 -13.65 -16.41
N VAL A 570 -18.11 -14.03 -16.01
CA VAL A 570 -17.78 -14.43 -14.62
C VAL A 570 -18.16 -13.37 -13.60
N ARG A 571 -17.88 -12.09 -13.88
CA ARG A 571 -18.26 -10.99 -12.99
C ARG A 571 -19.78 -10.91 -12.79
N ASP A 572 -20.54 -10.99 -13.88
CA ASP A 572 -22.01 -10.97 -13.84
C ASP A 572 -22.57 -12.21 -13.14
N ARG A 573 -22.02 -13.40 -13.43
CA ARG A 573 -22.37 -14.65 -12.74
C ARG A 573 -22.20 -14.52 -11.24
N LEU A 574 -21.03 -14.09 -10.76
CA LEU A 574 -20.79 -14.02 -9.32
C LEU A 574 -21.64 -12.97 -8.60
N LEU A 575 -21.92 -11.83 -9.24
CA LEU A 575 -22.61 -10.70 -8.61
C LEU A 575 -24.13 -10.69 -8.79
N VAL A 576 -24.62 -11.19 -9.93
CA VAL A 576 -26.02 -11.01 -10.39
C VAL A 576 -26.69 -12.33 -10.74
N SER A 577 -26.12 -13.11 -11.67
CA SER A 577 -26.82 -14.27 -12.26
C SER A 577 -26.72 -15.55 -11.40
N GLU A 578 -25.65 -15.72 -10.64
CA GLU A 578 -25.39 -16.84 -9.73
C GLU A 578 -24.96 -16.37 -8.32
N PRO A 579 -25.80 -15.57 -7.63
CA PRO A 579 -25.48 -15.02 -6.31
C PRO A 579 -25.37 -16.09 -5.22
N ALA A 580 -25.72 -17.34 -5.53
CA ALA A 580 -25.57 -18.49 -4.64
C ALA A 580 -24.11 -18.67 -4.19
N HIS A 581 -23.13 -18.37 -5.06
CA HIS A 581 -21.71 -18.53 -4.73
C HIS A 581 -21.28 -17.62 -3.58
N LEU A 582 -21.68 -16.35 -3.61
CA LEU A 582 -21.43 -15.41 -2.53
C LEU A 582 -22.32 -15.70 -1.31
N ARG A 583 -23.58 -16.11 -1.50
CA ARG A 583 -24.43 -16.53 -0.37
C ARG A 583 -23.85 -17.71 0.40
N PHE A 584 -23.21 -18.67 -0.26
CA PHE A 584 -22.48 -19.74 0.41
C PHE A 584 -21.35 -19.17 1.28
N VAL A 585 -20.53 -18.25 0.76
CA VAL A 585 -19.49 -17.60 1.57
C VAL A 585 -20.11 -16.95 2.80
N LYS A 586 -21.19 -16.19 2.60
CA LYS A 586 -21.93 -15.57 3.70
C LYS A 586 -22.39 -16.59 4.76
N SER A 587 -23.03 -17.68 4.32
CA SER A 587 -23.61 -18.68 5.22
C SER A 587 -22.59 -19.53 5.98
N TYR A 588 -21.44 -19.82 5.38
CA TYR A 588 -20.45 -20.75 5.95
C TYR A 588 -19.20 -20.06 6.52
N LEU A 589 -18.88 -18.85 6.04
CA LEU A 589 -17.66 -18.12 6.40
C LEU A 589 -17.95 -16.73 6.99
N GLY A 590 -19.21 -16.30 6.95
CA GLY A 590 -19.70 -15.08 7.59
C GLY A 590 -19.79 -13.87 6.65
N ASP A 591 -20.61 -12.91 7.08
CA ASP A 591 -20.92 -11.67 6.35
C ASP A 591 -19.66 -10.85 6.05
N ALA A 592 -18.71 -10.80 7.00
CA ALA A 592 -17.49 -10.02 6.83
C ALA A 592 -16.64 -10.50 5.64
N LEU A 593 -16.50 -11.81 5.45
CA LEU A 593 -15.70 -12.35 4.34
C LEU A 593 -16.42 -12.19 2.99
N GLU A 594 -17.73 -12.36 2.99
CA GLU A 594 -18.53 -12.14 1.78
C GLU A 594 -18.49 -10.68 1.33
N ASP A 595 -18.63 -9.72 2.26
CA ASP A 595 -18.51 -8.29 1.99
C ASP A 595 -17.15 -7.94 1.37
N VAL A 596 -16.07 -8.54 1.89
CA VAL A 596 -14.70 -8.34 1.37
C VAL A 596 -14.60 -8.82 -0.08
N ILE A 597 -14.99 -10.06 -0.36
CA ILE A 597 -14.93 -10.65 -1.70
C ILE A 597 -15.81 -9.87 -2.67
N ARG A 598 -17.06 -9.57 -2.27
CA ARG A 598 -18.00 -8.79 -3.07
C ARG A 598 -17.46 -7.41 -3.40
N SER A 599 -16.84 -6.72 -2.44
CA SER A 599 -16.29 -5.38 -2.65
C SER A 599 -15.19 -5.39 -3.72
N CYS A 600 -14.29 -6.38 -3.66
CA CYS A 600 -13.25 -6.59 -4.66
C CYS A 600 -13.82 -6.87 -6.06
N LEU A 601 -14.89 -7.67 -6.17
CA LEU A 601 -15.53 -8.00 -7.45
C LEU A 601 -16.34 -6.84 -8.05
N LEU A 602 -16.96 -6.00 -7.21
CA LEU A 602 -17.74 -4.84 -7.62
C LEU A 602 -16.85 -3.73 -8.20
N GLY A 603 -15.70 -3.46 -7.58
CA GLY A 603 -14.79 -2.39 -8.00
C GLY A 603 -15.09 -1.04 -7.31
N PRO A 604 -14.80 0.11 -7.95
CA PRO A 604 -14.76 1.43 -7.29
C PRO A 604 -16.03 1.82 -6.52
N GLU A 605 -17.21 1.40 -6.99
CA GLU A 605 -18.50 1.70 -6.35
C GLU A 605 -18.59 1.13 -4.93
N ALA A 606 -18.06 -0.08 -4.70
CA ALA A 606 -18.03 -0.69 -3.37
C ALA A 606 -17.11 0.05 -2.39
N PHE A 607 -16.20 0.89 -2.92
CA PHE A 607 -15.25 1.71 -2.18
C PHE A 607 -15.70 3.16 -2.06
N GLY A 608 -16.95 3.48 -2.45
CA GLY A 608 -17.51 4.83 -2.34
C GLY A 608 -17.04 5.80 -3.43
N LEU A 609 -16.50 5.27 -4.54
CA LEU A 609 -16.08 6.05 -5.69
C LEU A 609 -17.07 5.88 -6.86
N HIS A 610 -17.06 6.82 -7.79
CA HIS A 610 -17.83 6.69 -9.02
C HIS A 610 -17.33 5.51 -9.87
N LYS A 611 -18.24 4.77 -10.52
CA LYS A 611 -17.92 3.58 -11.32
C LYS A 611 -16.84 3.83 -12.39
N GLU A 612 -17.03 4.90 -13.15
CA GLU A 612 -16.15 5.32 -14.25
C GLU A 612 -15.12 6.37 -13.78
N CYS A 613 -14.68 6.30 -12.52
CA CYS A 613 -13.67 7.24 -12.02
C CYS A 613 -12.32 6.98 -12.70
N ASP A 614 -11.58 8.06 -12.96
CA ASP A 614 -10.20 7.96 -13.39
C ASP A 614 -9.32 7.67 -12.16
N GLU A 615 -9.03 6.39 -11.96
CA GLU A 615 -8.17 5.88 -10.89
C GLU A 615 -6.72 6.35 -10.99
N ARG A 616 -6.32 7.02 -12.09
CA ARG A 616 -5.02 7.69 -12.20
C ARG A 616 -5.03 9.03 -11.52
N ARG A 617 -6.17 9.66 -11.25
CA ARG A 617 -6.15 10.93 -10.51
C ARG A 617 -5.68 10.66 -9.09
N GLU A 618 -4.69 11.42 -8.64
CA GLU A 618 -4.05 11.30 -7.32
C GLU A 618 -5.07 11.15 -6.17
N VAL A 619 -6.07 12.04 -6.14
CA VAL A 619 -7.14 12.03 -5.12
C VAL A 619 -8.01 10.77 -5.20
N VAL A 620 -8.30 10.29 -6.40
CA VAL A 620 -9.11 9.07 -6.60
C VAL A 620 -8.30 7.83 -6.20
N ALA A 621 -7.02 7.78 -6.58
CA ALA A 621 -6.10 6.72 -6.20
C ALA A 621 -5.94 6.62 -4.68
N ALA A 622 -5.74 7.75 -4.00
CA ALA A 622 -5.65 7.82 -2.55
C ALA A 622 -6.97 7.44 -1.86
N GLY A 623 -8.11 7.88 -2.42
CA GLY A 623 -9.43 7.49 -1.93
C GLY A 623 -9.70 5.98 -2.05
N LEU A 624 -9.33 5.39 -3.19
CA LEU A 624 -9.44 3.95 -3.42
C LEU A 624 -8.54 3.17 -2.45
N GLN A 625 -7.29 3.61 -2.28
CA GLN A 625 -6.33 3.02 -1.33
C GLN A 625 -6.89 2.99 0.09
N LYS A 626 -7.39 4.13 0.58
CA LYS A 626 -7.99 4.26 1.91
C LYS A 626 -9.18 3.30 2.08
N ALA A 627 -10.12 3.35 1.14
CA ALA A 627 -11.33 2.55 1.22
C ALA A 627 -11.05 1.03 1.10
N PHE A 628 -10.07 0.63 0.29
CA PHE A 628 -9.60 -0.76 0.21
C PHE A 628 -8.97 -1.21 1.53
N GLY A 629 -8.07 -0.41 2.11
CA GLY A 629 -7.47 -0.68 3.41
C GLY A 629 -8.51 -0.86 4.52
N GLU A 630 -9.54 -0.03 4.55
CA GLU A 630 -10.63 -0.09 5.55
C GLU A 630 -11.59 -1.26 5.33
N ARG A 631 -12.06 -1.47 4.09
CA ARG A 631 -13.12 -2.46 3.78
C ARG A 631 -12.59 -3.87 3.61
N VAL A 632 -11.34 -4.04 3.19
CA VAL A 632 -10.74 -5.34 2.91
C VAL A 632 -9.69 -5.70 3.95
N VAL A 633 -8.59 -4.97 3.99
CA VAL A 633 -7.42 -5.36 4.80
C VAL A 633 -7.73 -5.34 6.28
N LYS A 634 -8.29 -4.23 6.80
CA LYS A 634 -8.67 -4.10 8.21
C LYS A 634 -9.71 -5.15 8.62
N ARG A 635 -10.71 -5.43 7.76
CA ARG A 635 -11.74 -6.43 8.07
C ARG A 635 -11.17 -7.84 8.18
N LEU A 636 -10.31 -8.24 7.25
CA LEU A 636 -9.59 -9.51 7.34
C LEU A 636 -8.68 -9.56 8.59
N GLY A 637 -8.03 -8.44 8.93
CA GLY A 637 -7.24 -8.29 10.15
C GLY A 637 -8.03 -8.56 11.43
N VAL A 638 -9.20 -7.94 11.57
CA VAL A 638 -10.10 -8.15 12.73
C VAL A 638 -10.54 -9.61 12.83
N MET A 639 -10.87 -10.26 11.71
CA MET A 639 -11.23 -11.69 11.71
C MET A 639 -10.12 -12.58 12.25
N VAL A 640 -8.85 -12.32 11.89
CA VAL A 640 -7.70 -13.07 12.41
C VAL A 640 -7.56 -12.91 13.93
N VAL A 641 -7.79 -11.71 14.46
CA VAL A 641 -7.70 -11.43 15.90
C VAL A 641 -8.81 -12.17 16.66
N LEU A 642 -10.07 -12.08 16.19
CA LEU A 642 -11.20 -12.77 16.82
C LEU A 642 -11.03 -14.29 16.84
N MET A 643 -10.36 -14.86 15.83
CA MET A 643 -10.06 -16.30 15.77
C MET A 643 -8.87 -16.74 16.64
N LYS A 644 -8.18 -15.82 17.32
CA LYS A 644 -7.19 -16.18 18.36
C LYS A 644 -7.83 -16.34 19.74
N GLU A 645 -9.01 -15.75 19.95
CA GLU A 645 -9.72 -15.73 21.24
C GLU A 645 -10.74 -16.89 21.38
N LEU A 646 -10.97 -17.63 20.30
CA LEU A 646 -11.75 -18.87 20.22
C LEU A 646 -10.81 -20.07 20.21
#